data_AF-A0A3L6DBL2-F1
#
_entry.id   AF-A0A3L6DBL2-F1
#
_cell.length_a   1.000
_cell.length_b   1.000
_cell.length_c   1.000
_cell.angle_alpha   90.00
_cell.angle_beta   90.00
_cell.angle_gamma   90.00
#
_symmetry.space_group_name_H-M   'P 1'
#
loop_
_entity.id
_entity.type
_entity.pdbx_description
1 polymer ?
#
loop_
_entity_poly.entity_id
_entity_poly.type
_entity_poly.pdbx_seq_one_letter_code
_entity_poly.pdbx_strand_id
1 'polypeptide(L)'
;MDASAGGGGNSLPTTGADGSKRRVCYFYDAEVGNYYYGQGHPMKPHRIRMTHALLGRYGLLDQMQVFRPHPARDRDLCRFHADDYVSFLRSVTPETQQDQIRALKRFNVGEDCPVFDGLYSFCQTYAGGSVGGAVKLNHGHDIAINWAGGLHHAKKCEASGFCYVNDIVLAILELLKYHQRVLYVDIDIHHGDGVEEAFYTTDRVMTVSFHKFGDYFPGTGDIRDVGHSKGKYYSLNVPLDDGIDDESYQSLFKPIMGKVMEVFNPGAVVLQCGADSLSGDRLGCFNLSIKGHAECVRFMRSFNVPLLLLGGGGYTIRNVARCWCYETGVALGHELTDKMPPNEYYEYFGPDYTLHVAPSNMENKNTRHQLDDIKSKLLDNLSKLRHAPSVQFQERPPEAELPEQDEDKENPDERHDADSDVEMNDAKPLQDSGRRGNLRMKKESAETHAIGTVANKNGVGILIDKTLKDGVVGLSESEKRKFWEDLDGMVRAVPTNEKLLIGGDLNGHVGSTNVGYELAHGGFGYGSRNQGEGILDFAVAYNLVIANTFFRKRDSHLVTFSSGHRSSQIDFVLIKREDKQTYLDCKVIPGESVVPQHNLVVADFRFWISTHRVKQAKIVRTKWWKLKGQTSKVFRERVFVEGACSEEEDANIMWVKMALALGRWRQRCLE
;
A
#
# COMPACT_ATOMS: atom_id res chain seq x y z
N MET A 1 11.13 63.25 29.23
CA MET A 1 12.00 62.75 28.17
C MET A 1 12.28 61.30 28.53
N ASP A 2 11.33 60.42 28.19
CA ASP A 2 11.40 59.01 28.56
C ASP A 2 11.73 58.18 27.31
N ALA A 3 12.75 57.36 27.44
CA ALA A 3 13.26 56.48 26.40
C ALA A 3 12.42 55.21 26.33
N SER A 4 11.80 54.97 25.18
CA SER A 4 11.15 53.72 24.82
C SER A 4 12.18 52.75 24.23
N ALA A 5 12.38 51.62 24.89
CA ALA A 5 13.11 50.47 24.35
C ALA A 5 12.18 49.72 23.38
N GLY A 6 12.50 49.77 22.08
CA GLY A 6 11.83 48.99 21.04
C GLY A 6 12.29 47.54 21.07
N GLY A 7 11.35 46.61 21.27
CA GLY A 7 11.57 45.17 21.11
C GLY A 7 11.79 44.82 19.64
N GLY A 8 12.95 44.25 19.34
CA GLY A 8 13.29 43.72 18.02
C GLY A 8 12.47 42.48 17.68
N GLY A 9 11.84 42.48 16.51
CA GLY A 9 11.18 41.31 15.94
C GLY A 9 12.21 40.26 15.54
N ASN A 10 12.10 39.06 16.09
CA ASN A 10 12.86 37.89 15.64
C ASN A 10 12.32 37.45 14.26
N SER A 11 12.96 37.90 13.18
CA SER A 11 12.78 37.31 11.85
C SER A 11 13.35 35.89 11.86
N LEU A 12 12.56 34.92 11.38
CA LEU A 12 13.02 33.54 11.23
C LEU A 12 14.20 33.48 10.25
N PRO A 13 15.25 32.69 10.51
CA PRO A 13 16.29 32.45 9.51
C PRO A 13 15.66 31.77 8.29
N THR A 14 15.58 32.53 7.20
CA THR A 14 15.19 32.08 5.84
C THR A 14 16.30 31.27 5.18
N THR A 15 17.50 31.33 5.75
CA THR A 15 18.71 30.67 5.28
C THR A 15 18.90 29.30 5.94
N GLY A 16 19.30 28.29 5.17
CA GLY A 16 19.81 27.02 5.70
C GLY A 16 21.07 27.22 6.55
N ALA A 17 21.56 26.15 7.18
CA ALA A 17 22.81 26.19 7.96
C ALA A 17 24.03 26.68 7.14
N ASP A 18 23.93 26.64 5.82
CA ASP A 18 24.91 27.09 4.82
C ASP A 18 24.71 28.56 4.36
N GLY A 19 23.68 29.26 4.85
CA GLY A 19 23.38 30.62 4.42
C GLY A 19 22.52 30.73 3.14
N SER A 20 22.09 29.61 2.53
CA SER A 20 21.31 29.63 1.27
C SER A 20 19.78 29.61 1.51
N LYS A 21 19.00 30.28 0.65
CA LYS A 21 17.53 30.24 0.74
C LYS A 21 17.04 28.84 0.38
N ARG A 22 16.21 28.23 1.24
CA ARG A 22 15.66 26.90 0.97
C ARG A 22 14.78 26.86 -0.27
N ARG A 23 14.99 25.83 -1.10
CA ARG A 23 14.17 25.51 -2.27
C ARG A 23 12.92 24.77 -1.82
N VAL A 24 11.81 25.48 -1.84
CA VAL A 24 10.48 24.94 -1.50
C VAL A 24 9.70 24.64 -2.78
N CYS A 25 9.12 23.45 -2.86
CA CYS A 25 8.14 23.10 -3.89
C CYS A 25 6.80 22.71 -3.27
N TYR A 26 5.71 22.96 -3.99
CA TYR A 26 4.35 22.73 -3.54
C TYR A 26 3.52 22.07 -4.64
N PHE A 27 2.82 21.00 -4.30
CA PHE A 27 2.00 20.21 -5.21
C PHE A 27 0.53 20.55 -5.04
N TYR A 28 -0.14 20.88 -6.15
CA TYR A 28 -1.57 21.16 -6.16
C TYR A 28 -2.20 20.83 -7.51
N ASP A 29 -3.34 20.14 -7.47
CA ASP A 29 -4.24 19.98 -8.61
C ASP A 29 -5.56 20.70 -8.32
N ALA A 30 -6.03 21.52 -9.25
CA ALA A 30 -7.26 22.29 -9.08
C ALA A 30 -8.51 21.41 -8.89
N GLU A 31 -8.51 20.18 -9.42
CA GLU A 31 -9.63 19.24 -9.32
C GLU A 31 -9.77 18.62 -7.92
N VAL A 32 -8.71 18.64 -7.10
CA VAL A 32 -8.74 17.99 -5.78
C VAL A 32 -9.88 18.50 -4.88
N GLY A 33 -10.23 19.78 -5.02
CA GLY A 33 -11.31 20.40 -4.26
C GLY A 33 -12.73 20.10 -4.75
N ASN A 34 -12.88 19.42 -5.90
CA ASN A 34 -14.17 19.03 -6.49
C ASN A 34 -14.65 17.65 -6.01
N TYR A 35 -13.75 16.78 -5.55
CA TYR A 35 -14.14 15.46 -5.06
C TYR A 35 -14.99 15.56 -3.79
N TYR A 36 -16.01 14.70 -3.70
CA TYR A 36 -17.02 14.75 -2.67
C TYR A 36 -17.30 13.38 -2.09
N TYR A 37 -16.91 13.17 -0.82
CA TYR A 37 -17.09 11.89 -0.11
C TYR A 37 -18.55 11.51 0.12
N GLY A 38 -19.49 12.45 0.01
CA GLY A 38 -20.91 12.20 0.24
C GLY A 38 -21.56 13.15 1.25
N GLN A 39 -22.88 13.07 1.31
CA GLN A 39 -23.70 13.87 2.22
C GLN A 39 -23.41 13.48 3.67
N GLY A 40 -23.26 14.49 4.54
CA GLY A 40 -22.97 14.28 5.96
C GLY A 40 -21.51 13.88 6.28
N HIS A 41 -20.75 13.35 5.31
CA HIS A 41 -19.39 12.87 5.55
C HIS A 41 -18.43 14.00 6.00
N PRO A 42 -17.61 13.81 7.05
CA PRO A 42 -16.79 14.88 7.62
C PRO A 42 -15.58 15.26 6.74
N MET A 43 -14.97 14.31 6.03
CA MET A 43 -13.88 14.59 5.09
C MET A 43 -14.37 15.45 3.91
N LYS A 44 -13.81 16.65 3.76
CA LYS A 44 -14.12 17.60 2.69
C LYS A 44 -12.84 18.01 1.94
N PRO A 45 -12.51 17.39 0.79
CA PRO A 45 -11.35 17.77 -0.03
C PRO A 45 -11.29 19.26 -0.41
N HIS A 46 -12.45 19.93 -0.44
CA HIS A 46 -12.55 21.39 -0.62
C HIS A 46 -11.64 22.23 0.29
N ARG A 47 -11.29 21.74 1.50
CA ARG A 47 -10.34 22.42 2.41
C ARG A 47 -8.96 22.66 1.79
N ILE A 48 -8.54 21.80 0.85
CA ILE A 48 -7.26 21.94 0.12
C ILE A 48 -7.35 23.13 -0.85
N ARG A 49 -8.48 23.31 -1.54
CA ARG A 49 -8.73 24.47 -2.40
C ARG A 49 -8.78 25.77 -1.62
N MET A 50 -9.44 25.77 -0.46
CA MET A 50 -9.46 26.94 0.45
C MET A 50 -8.04 27.32 0.89
N THR A 51 -7.21 26.32 1.22
CA THR A 51 -5.79 26.52 1.56
C THR A 51 -5.06 27.17 0.38
N HIS A 52 -5.16 26.59 -0.82
CA HIS A 52 -4.51 27.11 -2.03
C HIS A 52 -4.88 28.57 -2.31
N ALA A 53 -6.17 28.91 -2.21
CA ALA A 53 -6.64 30.28 -2.39
C ALA A 53 -6.03 31.25 -1.36
N LEU A 54 -5.92 30.85 -0.08
CA LEU A 54 -5.25 31.66 0.93
C LEU A 54 -3.76 31.84 0.64
N LEU A 55 -3.05 30.77 0.23
CA LEU A 55 -1.63 30.85 -0.13
C LEU A 55 -1.38 31.91 -1.22
N GLY A 56 -2.23 31.94 -2.24
CA GLY A 56 -2.16 32.94 -3.31
C GLY A 56 -2.38 34.37 -2.79
N ARG A 57 -3.34 34.56 -1.88
CA ARG A 57 -3.69 35.89 -1.35
C ARG A 57 -2.66 36.43 -0.35
N TYR A 58 -1.92 35.55 0.32
CA TYR A 58 -0.74 35.92 1.11
C TYR A 58 0.54 36.07 0.27
N GLY A 59 0.50 35.85 -1.06
CA GLY A 59 1.66 35.96 -1.93
C GLY A 59 2.71 34.87 -1.71
N LEU A 60 2.31 33.71 -1.17
CA LEU A 60 3.22 32.61 -0.85
C LEU A 60 3.51 31.75 -2.08
N LEU A 61 2.55 31.63 -3.01
CA LEU A 61 2.71 30.85 -4.24
C LEU A 61 3.89 31.35 -5.09
N ASP A 62 4.14 32.67 -5.12
CA ASP A 62 5.24 33.28 -5.89
C ASP A 62 6.63 33.02 -5.29
N GLN A 63 6.69 32.44 -4.08
CA GLN A 63 7.93 32.20 -3.34
C GLN A 63 8.37 30.74 -3.33
N MET A 64 7.62 29.86 -3.99
CA MET A 64 7.90 28.44 -4.13
C MET A 64 7.60 27.95 -5.54
N GLN A 65 8.15 26.79 -5.90
CA GLN A 65 7.83 26.15 -7.17
C GLN A 65 6.53 25.36 -7.05
N VAL A 66 5.49 25.82 -7.73
CA VAL A 66 4.18 25.15 -7.75
C VAL A 66 4.14 24.13 -8.88
N PHE A 67 3.91 22.87 -8.53
CA PHE A 67 3.78 21.77 -9.47
C PHE A 67 2.35 21.23 -9.47
N ARG A 68 1.86 20.88 -10.65
CA ARG A 68 0.70 20.00 -10.77
C ARG A 68 1.17 18.55 -10.57
N PRO A 69 0.58 17.77 -9.65
CA PRO A 69 0.96 16.38 -9.47
C PRO A 69 0.60 15.55 -10.71
N HIS A 70 1.50 14.65 -11.11
CA HIS A 70 1.17 13.62 -12.08
C HIS A 70 0.37 12.52 -11.37
N PRO A 71 -0.77 12.07 -11.92
CA PRO A 71 -1.53 10.98 -11.32
C PRO A 71 -0.65 9.73 -11.12
N ALA A 72 -0.59 9.21 -9.89
CA ALA A 72 0.15 7.97 -9.61
C ALA A 72 -0.41 6.81 -10.43
N ARG A 73 0.47 6.02 -11.07
CA ARG A 73 0.07 4.85 -11.86
C ARG A 73 -0.15 3.65 -10.96
N ASP A 74 -0.90 2.67 -11.45
CA ASP A 74 -1.13 1.39 -10.77
C ASP A 74 0.20 0.77 -10.30
N ARG A 75 1.24 0.77 -11.16
CA ARG A 75 2.59 0.28 -10.82
C ARG A 75 3.21 0.98 -9.62
N ASP A 76 2.96 2.28 -9.48
CA ASP A 76 3.50 3.10 -8.40
C ASP A 76 2.75 2.82 -7.09
N LEU A 77 1.42 2.65 -7.16
CA LEU A 77 0.57 2.28 -6.02
C LEU A 77 0.86 0.86 -5.50
N CYS A 78 1.06 -0.10 -6.41
CA CYS A 78 1.34 -1.50 -6.10
C CYS A 78 2.73 -1.73 -5.48
N ARG A 79 3.60 -0.69 -5.40
CA ARG A 79 4.85 -0.79 -4.62
C ARG A 79 4.62 -1.08 -3.14
N PHE A 80 3.46 -0.70 -2.63
CA PHE A 80 3.02 -1.02 -1.27
C PHE A 80 1.73 -1.83 -1.27
N HIS A 81 0.70 -1.34 -1.96
CA HIS A 81 -0.63 -1.94 -1.93
C HIS A 81 -0.70 -3.24 -2.73
N ALA A 82 -1.61 -4.14 -2.36
CA ALA A 82 -1.84 -5.36 -3.12
C ALA A 82 -2.48 -5.06 -4.50
N ASP A 83 -2.08 -5.80 -5.52
CA ASP A 83 -2.54 -5.60 -6.91
C ASP A 83 -4.06 -5.73 -7.03
N ASP A 84 -4.66 -6.67 -6.29
CA ASP A 84 -6.11 -6.89 -6.31
C ASP A 84 -6.88 -5.78 -5.59
N TYR A 85 -6.28 -5.14 -4.59
CA TYR A 85 -6.84 -3.96 -3.92
C TYR A 85 -6.80 -2.72 -4.84
N VAL A 86 -5.66 -2.46 -5.51
CA VAL A 86 -5.55 -1.35 -6.47
C VAL A 86 -6.48 -1.56 -7.66
N SER A 87 -6.55 -2.79 -8.19
CA SER A 87 -7.48 -3.15 -9.26
C SER A 87 -8.94 -2.94 -8.85
N PHE A 88 -9.29 -3.26 -7.59
CA PHE A 88 -10.60 -2.99 -7.04
C PHE A 88 -10.90 -1.49 -7.01
N LEU A 89 -10.03 -0.67 -6.40
CA LEU A 89 -10.19 0.79 -6.34
C LEU A 89 -10.35 1.42 -7.72
N ARG A 90 -9.64 0.90 -8.72
CA ARG A 90 -9.76 1.34 -10.12
C ARG A 90 -11.11 0.98 -10.76
N SER A 91 -11.70 -0.15 -10.36
CA SER A 91 -12.92 -0.68 -10.98
C SER A 91 -14.22 -0.23 -10.29
N VAL A 92 -14.15 0.14 -9.01
CA VAL A 92 -15.32 0.45 -8.20
C VAL A 92 -15.80 1.86 -8.49
N THR A 93 -17.09 1.98 -8.80
CA THR A 93 -17.80 3.25 -8.99
C THR A 93 -19.15 3.19 -8.27
N PRO A 94 -19.83 4.33 -8.05
CA PRO A 94 -21.16 4.31 -7.45
C PRO A 94 -22.16 3.40 -8.16
N GLU A 95 -22.02 3.21 -9.48
CA GLU A 95 -22.84 2.33 -10.30
C GLU A 95 -22.48 0.85 -10.14
N THR A 96 -21.20 0.52 -10.04
CA THR A 96 -20.72 -0.88 -10.00
C THR A 96 -20.64 -1.46 -8.60
N GLN A 97 -20.70 -0.63 -7.54
CA GLN A 97 -20.49 -1.06 -6.15
C GLN A 97 -21.46 -2.17 -5.71
N GLN A 98 -22.70 -2.18 -6.20
CA GLN A 98 -23.70 -3.21 -5.86
C GLN A 98 -23.34 -4.60 -6.40
N ASP A 99 -22.58 -4.67 -7.49
CA ASP A 99 -22.08 -5.93 -8.06
C ASP A 99 -20.83 -6.44 -7.32
N GLN A 100 -20.21 -5.59 -6.49
CA GLN A 100 -18.93 -5.84 -5.84
C GLN A 100 -19.01 -5.95 -4.30
N ILE A 101 -20.18 -6.30 -3.73
CA ILE A 101 -20.44 -6.37 -2.28
C ILE A 101 -19.37 -7.16 -1.49
N ARG A 102 -18.88 -8.28 -2.05
CA ARG A 102 -17.82 -9.07 -1.38
C ARG A 102 -16.49 -8.34 -1.33
N ALA A 103 -16.14 -7.62 -2.39
CA ALA A 103 -14.90 -6.84 -2.45
C ALA A 103 -14.99 -5.61 -1.53
N LEU A 104 -16.12 -4.90 -1.53
CA LEU A 104 -16.40 -3.80 -0.60
C LEU A 104 -16.14 -4.20 0.86
N LYS A 105 -16.72 -5.33 1.30
CA LYS A 105 -16.51 -5.85 2.66
C LYS A 105 -15.05 -6.29 2.89
N ARG A 106 -14.42 -6.94 1.91
CA ARG A 106 -13.04 -7.43 2.02
C ARG A 106 -12.03 -6.29 2.17
N PHE A 107 -12.25 -5.20 1.45
CA PHE A 107 -11.33 -4.07 1.34
C PHE A 107 -11.75 -2.88 2.21
N ASN A 108 -12.74 -3.08 3.08
CA ASN A 108 -13.25 -2.10 4.03
C ASN A 108 -13.68 -0.77 3.39
N VAL A 109 -14.37 -0.86 2.23
CA VAL A 109 -14.94 0.29 1.51
C VAL A 109 -16.46 0.21 1.61
N GLY A 110 -17.09 1.26 2.15
CA GLY A 110 -18.52 1.30 2.44
C GLY A 110 -18.90 2.46 3.36
N GLU A 111 -18.96 2.21 4.67
CA GLU A 111 -19.48 3.15 5.67
C GLU A 111 -18.57 4.39 5.83
N ASP A 112 -17.47 4.24 6.56
CA ASP A 112 -16.52 5.34 6.79
C ASP A 112 -15.71 5.67 5.53
N CYS A 113 -15.45 4.68 4.66
CA CYS A 113 -14.73 4.87 3.41
C CYS A 113 -15.69 4.70 2.21
N PRO A 114 -16.53 5.69 1.87
CA PRO A 114 -17.56 5.54 0.86
C PRO A 114 -17.03 5.47 -0.58
N VAL A 115 -17.78 4.79 -1.44
CA VAL A 115 -17.56 4.89 -2.90
C VAL A 115 -18.18 6.20 -3.39
N PHE A 116 -17.39 7.01 -4.10
CA PHE A 116 -17.84 8.26 -4.72
C PHE A 116 -17.23 8.45 -6.12
N ASP A 117 -17.83 9.35 -6.90
CA ASP A 117 -17.39 9.65 -8.26
C ASP A 117 -15.95 10.16 -8.30
N GLY A 118 -15.11 9.49 -9.07
CA GLY A 118 -13.70 9.83 -9.21
C GLY A 118 -12.82 9.41 -8.02
N LEU A 119 -13.28 8.48 -7.16
CA LEU A 119 -12.49 7.94 -6.04
C LEU A 119 -11.06 7.55 -6.45
N TYR A 120 -10.90 6.79 -7.54
CA TYR A 120 -9.57 6.36 -7.99
C TYR A 120 -8.70 7.56 -8.41
N SER A 121 -9.26 8.49 -9.19
CA SER A 121 -8.55 9.70 -9.62
C SER A 121 -8.14 10.59 -8.45
N PHE A 122 -8.98 10.68 -7.42
CA PHE A 122 -8.63 11.33 -6.16
C PHE A 122 -7.40 10.66 -5.52
N CYS A 123 -7.39 9.34 -5.43
CA CYS A 123 -6.25 8.55 -4.93
C CYS A 123 -4.97 8.79 -5.72
N GLN A 124 -5.06 8.75 -7.05
CA GLN A 124 -3.91 8.99 -7.92
C GLN A 124 -3.33 10.39 -7.74
N THR A 125 -4.20 11.40 -7.55
CA THR A 125 -3.80 12.81 -7.46
C THR A 125 -2.99 13.08 -6.20
N TYR A 126 -3.50 12.71 -5.01
CA TYR A 126 -2.75 12.98 -3.78
C TYR A 126 -1.52 12.09 -3.64
N ALA A 127 -1.58 10.82 -4.09
CA ALA A 127 -0.42 9.92 -4.08
C ALA A 127 0.68 10.42 -5.01
N GLY A 128 0.30 10.91 -6.20
CA GLY A 128 1.20 11.52 -7.16
C GLY A 128 1.92 12.76 -6.62
N GLY A 129 1.22 13.58 -5.82
CA GLY A 129 1.83 14.73 -5.14
C GLY A 129 2.90 14.33 -4.12
N SER A 130 2.63 13.32 -3.29
CA SER A 130 3.58 12.88 -2.24
C SER A 130 4.79 12.17 -2.84
N VAL A 131 4.59 11.28 -3.82
CA VAL A 131 5.69 10.62 -4.55
C VAL A 131 6.49 11.65 -5.35
N GLY A 132 5.82 12.57 -6.05
CA GLY A 132 6.48 13.67 -6.76
C GLY A 132 7.32 14.55 -5.84
N GLY A 133 6.81 14.87 -4.65
CA GLY A 133 7.55 15.58 -3.61
C GLY A 133 8.79 14.82 -3.15
N ALA A 134 8.67 13.53 -2.88
CA ALA A 134 9.81 12.68 -2.52
C ALA A 134 10.89 12.64 -3.62
N VAL A 135 10.50 12.54 -4.90
CA VAL A 135 11.44 12.64 -6.04
C VAL A 135 12.15 13.99 -6.05
N LYS A 136 11.42 15.09 -5.85
CA LYS A 136 12.03 16.44 -5.81
C LYS A 136 13.03 16.59 -4.67
N LEU A 137 12.77 16.02 -3.49
CA LEU A 137 13.69 16.01 -2.35
C LEU A 137 14.96 15.20 -2.65
N ASN A 138 14.80 14.00 -3.22
CA ASN A 138 15.92 13.17 -3.67
C ASN A 138 16.82 13.89 -4.70
N HIS A 139 16.25 14.82 -5.48
CA HIS A 139 16.94 15.61 -6.51
C HIS A 139 17.23 17.06 -6.08
N GLY A 140 17.34 17.28 -4.77
CA GLY A 140 17.95 18.49 -4.20
C GLY A 140 16.99 19.56 -3.69
N HIS A 141 15.66 19.39 -3.77
CA HIS A 141 14.78 20.32 -3.05
C HIS A 141 14.94 20.15 -1.54
N ASP A 142 14.81 21.25 -0.80
CA ASP A 142 14.95 21.23 0.66
C ASP A 142 13.63 20.91 1.35
N ILE A 143 12.53 21.43 0.80
CA ILE A 143 11.18 21.22 1.31
C ILE A 143 10.21 20.93 0.15
N ALA A 144 9.38 19.91 0.31
CA ALA A 144 8.26 19.60 -0.57
C ALA A 144 6.96 19.63 0.23
N ILE A 145 5.89 20.19 -0.33
CA ILE A 145 4.61 20.35 0.34
C ILE A 145 3.50 19.72 -0.51
N ASN A 146 2.71 18.82 0.08
CA ASN A 146 1.50 18.27 -0.52
C ASN A 146 0.36 18.17 0.51
N TRP A 147 -0.44 19.24 0.61
CA TRP A 147 -1.57 19.30 1.53
C TRP A 147 -2.74 18.35 1.16
N ALA A 148 -2.75 17.79 -0.04
CA ALA A 148 -3.74 16.79 -0.43
C ALA A 148 -3.43 15.39 0.11
N GLY A 149 -2.16 15.11 0.42
CA GLY A 149 -1.70 13.83 0.96
C GLY A 149 -1.79 13.75 2.48
N GLY A 150 -1.07 12.78 3.06
CA GLY A 150 -1.08 12.53 4.50
C GLY A 150 -2.14 11.53 4.96
N LEU A 151 -2.60 10.64 4.07
CA LEU A 151 -3.66 9.67 4.35
C LEU A 151 -3.09 8.43 5.05
N HIS A 152 -2.77 8.60 6.34
CA HIS A 152 -1.96 7.67 7.13
C HIS A 152 -2.64 6.36 7.56
N HIS A 153 -3.98 6.24 7.49
CA HIS A 153 -4.71 5.06 7.96
C HIS A 153 -4.81 3.94 6.93
N ALA A 154 -4.57 4.24 5.64
CA ALA A 154 -4.69 3.27 4.57
C ALA A 154 -3.71 2.10 4.79
N LYS A 155 -4.21 0.87 4.67
CA LYS A 155 -3.45 -0.36 4.89
C LYS A 155 -3.00 -0.97 3.56
N LYS A 156 -2.19 -2.03 3.62
CA LYS A 156 -1.70 -2.71 2.42
C LYS A 156 -2.83 -3.25 1.53
N CYS A 157 -3.90 -3.75 2.13
CA CYS A 157 -4.98 -4.44 1.43
C CYS A 157 -6.38 -3.92 1.79
N GLU A 158 -6.52 -2.77 2.45
CA GLU A 158 -7.84 -2.25 2.84
C GLU A 158 -7.80 -0.74 3.08
N ALA A 159 -8.96 -0.10 2.88
CA ALA A 159 -9.19 1.28 3.28
C ALA A 159 -9.45 1.36 4.79
N SER A 160 -9.15 2.49 5.42
CA SER A 160 -9.45 2.73 6.83
C SER A 160 -9.44 4.23 7.12
N GLY A 161 -10.29 4.71 8.03
CA GLY A 161 -10.27 6.11 8.50
C GLY A 161 -10.23 7.15 7.38
N PHE A 162 -11.13 7.04 6.38
CA PHE A 162 -11.21 7.92 5.20
C PHE A 162 -10.07 7.78 4.18
N CYS A 163 -9.11 6.89 4.44
CA CYS A 163 -7.88 6.69 3.67
C CYS A 163 -7.97 5.42 2.81
N TYR A 164 -7.65 5.55 1.52
CA TYR A 164 -7.68 4.43 0.56
C TYR A 164 -6.27 4.03 0.11
N VAL A 165 -5.45 4.99 -0.30
CA VAL A 165 -4.04 4.77 -0.66
C VAL A 165 -3.17 5.48 0.36
N ASN A 166 -2.14 4.79 0.84
CA ASN A 166 -1.17 5.35 1.79
C ASN A 166 -0.05 6.05 1.02
N ASP A 167 -0.29 7.31 0.66
CA ASP A 167 0.68 8.12 -0.08
C ASP A 167 1.98 8.37 0.68
N ILE A 168 1.90 8.35 2.01
CA ILE A 168 3.04 8.52 2.92
C ILE A 168 4.00 7.34 2.78
N VAL A 169 3.48 6.11 2.84
CA VAL A 169 4.30 4.90 2.68
C VAL A 169 4.97 4.89 1.30
N LEU A 170 4.23 5.25 0.24
CA LEU A 170 4.78 5.35 -1.12
C LEU A 170 5.89 6.41 -1.23
N ALA A 171 5.71 7.58 -0.60
CA ALA A 171 6.72 8.64 -0.55
C ALA A 171 7.96 8.22 0.24
N ILE A 172 7.80 7.55 1.40
CA ILE A 172 8.92 7.02 2.19
C ILE A 172 9.69 5.96 1.39
N LEU A 173 9.00 5.05 0.69
CA LEU A 173 9.64 4.07 -0.20
C LEU A 173 10.44 4.74 -1.33
N GLU A 174 10.05 5.92 -1.79
CA GLU A 174 10.82 6.71 -2.75
C GLU A 174 12.05 7.37 -2.11
N LEU A 175 11.90 7.97 -0.93
CA LEU A 175 13.02 8.55 -0.17
C LEU A 175 14.07 7.50 0.19
N LEU A 176 13.65 6.29 0.55
CA LEU A 176 14.55 5.16 0.89
C LEU A 176 15.45 4.72 -0.27
N LYS A 177 15.26 5.20 -1.51
CA LYS A 177 16.20 4.96 -2.62
C LYS A 177 17.50 5.74 -2.45
N TYR A 178 17.49 6.86 -1.73
CA TYR A 178 18.66 7.75 -1.54
C TYR A 178 19.02 7.94 -0.07
N HIS A 179 18.03 7.89 0.81
CA HIS A 179 18.21 8.12 2.23
C HIS A 179 18.26 6.79 2.97
N GLN A 180 19.35 6.56 3.70
CA GLN A 180 19.53 5.33 4.47
C GLN A 180 18.47 5.17 5.57
N ARG A 181 18.10 6.30 6.18
CA ARG A 181 17.14 6.42 7.28
C ARG A 181 16.17 7.54 6.97
N VAL A 182 14.88 7.25 7.05
CA VAL A 182 13.79 8.23 6.86
C VAL A 182 13.01 8.32 8.17
N LEU A 183 12.84 9.53 8.69
CA LEU A 183 12.02 9.77 9.88
C LEU A 183 10.62 10.15 9.44
N TYR A 184 9.62 9.46 9.97
CA TYR A 184 8.22 9.83 9.87
C TYR A 184 7.74 10.43 11.19
N VAL A 185 7.16 11.63 11.13
CA VAL A 185 6.59 12.33 12.28
C VAL A 185 5.13 12.62 11.99
N ASP A 186 4.27 12.30 12.95
CA ASP A 186 2.82 12.41 12.81
C ASP A 186 2.24 13.24 13.96
N ILE A 187 1.61 14.36 13.61
CA ILE A 187 0.96 15.29 14.55
C ILE A 187 -0.57 15.35 14.35
N ASP A 188 -1.13 14.42 13.56
CA ASP A 188 -2.57 14.15 13.54
C ASP A 188 -3.06 13.72 14.94
N ILE A 189 -4.32 13.99 15.26
CA ILE A 189 -4.86 13.54 16.55
C ILE A 189 -5.01 12.01 16.60
N HIS A 190 -5.13 11.35 15.46
CA HIS A 190 -5.22 9.89 15.37
C HIS A 190 -3.83 9.26 15.23
N HIS A 191 -3.68 8.05 15.76
CA HIS A 191 -2.44 7.31 15.59
C HIS A 191 -2.21 6.99 14.09
N GLY A 192 -0.99 7.26 13.61
CA GLY A 192 -0.51 6.97 12.24
C GLY A 192 -0.28 5.49 11.93
N ASP A 193 -1.29 4.67 12.21
CA ASP A 193 -1.23 3.22 12.28
C ASP A 193 -0.90 2.53 10.95
N GLY A 194 -1.34 3.06 9.80
CA GLY A 194 -1.01 2.48 8.50
C GLY A 194 0.47 2.65 8.13
N VAL A 195 1.07 3.78 8.51
CA VAL A 195 2.51 4.04 8.30
C VAL A 195 3.35 3.24 9.29
N GLU A 196 2.95 3.21 10.56
CA GLU A 196 3.60 2.38 11.58
C GLU A 196 3.59 0.89 11.19
N GLU A 197 2.44 0.34 10.79
CA GLU A 197 2.32 -1.05 10.37
C GLU A 197 3.23 -1.39 9.17
N ALA A 198 3.29 -0.50 8.17
CA ALA A 198 4.10 -0.71 6.97
C ALA A 198 5.60 -0.83 7.27
N PHE A 199 6.08 -0.17 8.33
CA PHE A 199 7.51 -0.12 8.68
C PHE A 199 7.84 -0.77 10.02
N TYR A 200 6.89 -1.44 10.66
CA TYR A 200 6.99 -1.99 12.02
C TYR A 200 8.17 -2.94 12.27
N THR A 201 8.73 -3.51 11.20
CA THR A 201 9.81 -4.52 11.25
C THR A 201 11.15 -4.06 10.68
N THR A 202 11.29 -2.77 10.31
CA THR A 202 12.54 -2.21 9.76
C THR A 202 13.14 -1.14 10.67
N ASP A 203 14.47 -1.04 10.67
CA ASP A 203 15.27 0.01 11.31
C ASP A 203 15.60 1.18 10.36
N ARG A 204 15.19 1.09 9.09
CA ARG A 204 15.43 2.16 8.10
C ARG A 204 14.41 3.28 8.19
N VAL A 205 13.28 3.06 8.83
CA VAL A 205 12.23 4.06 9.03
C VAL A 205 11.90 4.10 10.50
N MET A 206 11.92 5.30 11.09
CA MET A 206 11.43 5.51 12.44
C MET A 206 10.08 6.22 12.36
N THR A 207 9.06 5.69 13.03
CA THR A 207 7.74 6.32 13.14
C THR A 207 7.57 6.95 14.51
N VAL A 208 7.19 8.22 14.55
CA VAL A 208 6.92 8.94 15.80
C VAL A 208 5.54 9.59 15.70
N SER A 209 4.59 9.18 16.53
CA SER A 209 3.21 9.67 16.48
C SER A 209 2.76 10.23 17.83
N PHE A 210 2.12 11.41 17.78
CA PHE A 210 1.56 12.11 18.93
C PHE A 210 0.05 12.19 18.79
N HIS A 211 -0.69 11.38 19.54
CA HIS A 211 -2.10 11.14 19.25
C HIS A 211 -2.92 10.95 20.53
N LYS A 212 -4.23 11.14 20.42
CA LYS A 212 -5.15 10.75 21.48
C LYS A 212 -5.18 9.23 21.60
N PHE A 213 -5.13 8.73 22.83
CA PHE A 213 -5.22 7.31 23.14
C PHE A 213 -6.29 7.03 24.20
N GLY A 214 -6.86 5.81 24.19
CA GLY A 214 -7.97 5.41 25.06
C GLY A 214 -9.36 5.72 24.46
N ASP A 215 -10.15 4.67 24.22
CA ASP A 215 -11.46 4.69 23.56
C ASP A 215 -11.54 5.67 22.37
N TYR A 216 -10.54 5.61 21.49
CA TYR A 216 -10.42 6.48 20.31
C TYR A 216 -9.90 5.71 19.10
N PHE A 217 -10.33 6.10 17.90
CA PHE A 217 -9.84 5.51 16.65
C PHE A 217 -8.35 5.84 16.46
N PRO A 218 -7.51 4.91 15.94
CA PRO A 218 -7.80 3.55 15.47
C PRO A 218 -7.71 2.46 16.55
N GLY A 219 -7.44 2.81 17.81
CA GLY A 219 -7.31 1.86 18.91
C GLY A 219 -5.91 1.22 19.06
N THR A 220 -4.93 1.68 18.29
CA THR A 220 -3.50 1.31 18.37
C THR A 220 -2.66 2.52 18.80
N GLY A 221 -1.34 2.33 18.99
CA GLY A 221 -0.44 3.42 19.40
C GLY A 221 -0.23 3.49 20.91
N ASP A 222 -0.31 2.36 21.61
CA ASP A 222 0.03 2.33 23.03
C ASP A 222 1.53 2.66 23.20
N ILE A 223 1.92 3.26 24.32
CA ILE A 223 3.34 3.52 24.63
C ILE A 223 4.22 2.26 24.61
N ARG A 224 3.60 1.07 24.73
CA ARG A 224 4.27 -0.24 24.66
C ARG A 224 4.46 -0.74 23.23
N ASP A 225 3.77 -0.15 22.25
CA ASP A 225 3.92 -0.48 20.83
C ASP A 225 5.21 0.16 20.32
N VAL A 226 6.30 -0.60 20.36
CA VAL A 226 7.66 -0.12 20.09
C VAL A 226 8.28 -0.71 18.82
N GLY A 227 7.49 -1.34 17.96
CA GLY A 227 8.00 -2.07 16.79
C GLY A 227 8.47 -3.49 17.12
N HIS A 228 8.82 -4.25 16.07
CA HIS A 228 9.15 -5.67 16.18
C HIS A 228 10.40 -6.05 15.38
N SER A 229 11.07 -7.15 15.76
CA SER A 229 12.29 -7.62 15.09
C SER A 229 13.35 -6.50 14.97
N LYS A 230 13.87 -6.23 13.76
CA LYS A 230 14.81 -5.12 13.49
C LYS A 230 14.21 -3.74 13.76
N GLY A 231 12.89 -3.58 13.61
CA GLY A 231 12.17 -2.34 13.88
C GLY A 231 11.86 -2.09 15.36
N LYS A 232 12.29 -2.98 16.27
CA LYS A 232 12.10 -2.76 17.71
C LYS A 232 12.86 -1.51 18.16
N TYR A 233 12.17 -0.64 18.88
CA TYR A 233 12.54 0.73 19.29
C TYR A 233 12.57 1.77 18.15
N TYR A 234 12.11 1.44 16.94
CA TYR A 234 11.96 2.37 15.83
C TYR A 234 10.51 2.85 15.63
N SER A 235 9.58 2.43 16.50
CA SER A 235 8.25 3.02 16.62
C SER A 235 8.12 3.68 17.99
N LEU A 236 7.79 4.97 18.02
CA LEU A 236 7.62 5.75 19.23
C LEU A 236 6.22 6.37 19.25
N ASN A 237 5.42 5.93 20.22
CA ASN A 237 4.05 6.35 20.38
C ASN A 237 3.90 7.22 21.62
N VAL A 238 3.31 8.41 21.44
CA VAL A 238 3.06 9.40 22.49
C VAL A 238 1.55 9.46 22.71
N PRO A 239 0.98 8.57 23.54
CA PRO A 239 -0.44 8.55 23.84
C PRO A 239 -0.82 9.71 24.75
N LEU A 240 -1.87 10.45 24.39
CA LEU A 240 -2.32 11.66 25.08
C LEU A 240 -3.82 11.60 25.40
N ASP A 241 -4.22 12.35 26.42
CA ASP A 241 -5.62 12.57 26.81
C ASP A 241 -6.18 13.86 26.16
N ASP A 242 -7.49 14.09 26.32
CA ASP A 242 -8.17 15.25 25.76
C ASP A 242 -7.58 16.60 26.24
N GLY A 243 -7.75 17.62 25.40
CA GLY A 243 -7.55 19.01 25.79
C GLY A 243 -6.10 19.46 25.92
N ILE A 244 -5.12 18.70 25.39
CA ILE A 244 -3.72 19.12 25.41
C ILE A 244 -3.56 20.51 24.77
N ASP A 245 -2.85 21.39 25.48
CA ASP A 245 -2.55 22.76 25.06
C ASP A 245 -1.15 22.88 24.41
N ASP A 246 -0.89 24.05 23.83
CA ASP A 246 0.36 24.35 23.13
C ASP A 246 1.60 24.13 24.02
N GLU A 247 1.56 24.60 25.27
CA GLU A 247 2.70 24.53 26.19
C GLU A 247 3.03 23.08 26.56
N SER A 248 2.00 22.31 26.90
CA SER A 248 2.09 20.89 27.23
C SER A 248 2.60 20.07 26.05
N TYR A 249 2.04 20.30 24.85
CA TYR A 249 2.45 19.60 23.64
C TYR A 249 3.92 19.88 23.31
N GLN A 250 4.34 21.14 23.36
CA GLN A 250 5.74 21.51 23.09
C GLN A 250 6.72 20.99 24.14
N SER A 251 6.28 20.81 25.40
CA SER A 251 7.08 20.21 26.46
C SER A 251 7.42 18.73 26.22
N LEU A 252 6.67 18.06 25.35
CA LEU A 252 6.92 16.69 24.87
C LEU A 252 7.63 16.70 23.52
N PHE A 253 7.09 17.44 22.55
CA PHE A 253 7.52 17.39 21.15
C PHE A 253 8.99 17.75 21.01
N LYS A 254 9.43 18.91 21.55
CA LYS A 254 10.81 19.37 21.36
C LYS A 254 11.85 18.44 21.99
N PRO A 255 11.72 17.99 23.25
CA PRO A 255 12.68 17.05 23.84
C PRO A 255 12.71 15.68 23.14
N ILE A 256 11.55 15.12 22.81
CA ILE A 256 11.46 13.81 22.15
C ILE A 256 12.07 13.91 20.76
N MET A 257 11.61 14.86 19.93
CA MET A 257 12.07 15.01 18.56
C MET A 257 13.54 15.44 18.49
N GLY A 258 14.02 16.26 19.43
CA GLY A 258 15.43 16.58 19.55
C GLY A 258 16.28 15.33 19.77
N LYS A 259 15.85 14.42 20.66
CA LYS A 259 16.57 13.17 20.91
C LYS A 259 16.45 12.18 19.76
N VAL A 260 15.29 12.12 19.10
CA VAL A 260 15.09 11.32 17.88
C VAL A 260 16.08 11.75 16.79
N MET A 261 16.18 13.05 16.51
CA MET A 261 17.10 13.57 15.51
C MET A 261 18.56 13.27 15.87
N GLU A 262 18.93 13.35 17.15
CA GLU A 262 20.27 13.01 17.65
C GLU A 262 20.60 11.52 17.46
N VAL A 263 19.70 10.62 17.87
CA VAL A 263 19.97 9.17 17.93
C VAL A 263 19.75 8.49 16.59
N PHE A 264 18.61 8.78 15.95
CA PHE A 264 18.23 8.15 14.68
C PHE A 264 18.96 8.80 13.49
N ASN A 265 19.34 10.08 13.59
CA ASN A 265 20.09 10.81 12.56
C ASN A 265 19.55 10.57 11.13
N PRO A 266 18.30 10.97 10.83
CA PRO A 266 17.66 10.68 9.55
C PRO A 266 18.27 11.49 8.41
N GLY A 267 18.24 10.93 7.19
CA GLY A 267 18.63 11.61 5.97
C GLY A 267 17.50 12.39 5.31
N ALA A 268 16.25 12.07 5.62
CA ALA A 268 15.04 12.77 5.18
C ALA A 268 13.95 12.66 6.26
N VAL A 269 13.06 13.64 6.32
CA VAL A 269 11.91 13.70 7.23
C VAL A 269 10.62 13.81 6.42
N VAL A 270 9.62 13.02 6.79
CA VAL A 270 8.22 13.19 6.37
C VAL A 270 7.42 13.60 7.59
N LEU A 271 6.81 14.77 7.55
CA LEU A 271 5.96 15.31 8.62
C LEU A 271 4.53 15.38 8.09
N GLN A 272 3.66 14.54 8.64
CA GLN A 272 2.22 14.59 8.44
C GLN A 272 1.68 15.68 9.38
N CYS A 273 0.95 16.66 8.83
CA CYS A 273 0.44 17.83 9.54
C CYS A 273 -1.10 17.78 9.66
N GLY A 274 -1.61 16.68 10.22
CA GLY A 274 -3.03 16.47 10.48
C GLY A 274 -3.63 17.57 11.35
N ALA A 275 -4.56 18.34 10.77
CA ALA A 275 -5.08 19.56 11.37
C ALA A 275 -6.31 19.33 12.28
N ASP A 276 -6.66 18.07 12.56
CA ASP A 276 -7.70 17.70 13.53
C ASP A 276 -7.19 17.68 14.99
N SER A 277 -5.89 17.81 15.20
CA SER A 277 -5.30 18.09 16.51
C SER A 277 -5.52 19.56 16.97
N LEU A 278 -6.09 20.40 16.12
CA LEU A 278 -6.42 21.79 16.44
C LEU A 278 -7.65 21.93 17.35
N SER A 279 -7.63 22.99 18.16
CA SER A 279 -8.78 23.45 18.94
C SER A 279 -10.01 23.69 18.05
N GLY A 280 -11.15 23.18 18.50
CA GLY A 280 -12.45 23.36 17.84
C GLY A 280 -12.58 22.57 16.53
N ASP A 281 -11.79 21.52 16.34
CA ASP A 281 -12.06 20.53 15.31
C ASP A 281 -13.41 19.81 15.55
N ARG A 282 -14.01 19.24 14.49
CA ARG A 282 -15.31 18.55 14.60
C ARG A 282 -15.21 17.15 15.16
N LEU A 283 -14.09 16.46 14.95
CA LEU A 283 -13.85 15.09 15.41
C LEU A 283 -12.75 15.03 16.48
N GLY A 284 -11.75 15.90 16.36
CA GLY A 284 -10.66 16.01 17.33
C GLY A 284 -11.07 16.66 18.64
N CYS A 285 -10.39 16.28 19.72
CA CYS A 285 -10.60 16.80 21.07
C CYS A 285 -9.31 17.30 21.74
N PHE A 286 -8.34 17.75 20.95
CA PHE A 286 -7.19 18.53 21.44
C PHE A 286 -7.51 20.02 21.45
N ASN A 287 -6.61 20.81 22.05
CA ASN A 287 -6.80 22.25 22.22
C ASN A 287 -5.63 23.07 21.65
N LEU A 288 -4.97 22.57 20.60
CA LEU A 288 -3.83 23.25 19.98
C LEU A 288 -4.26 24.49 19.19
N SER A 289 -3.49 25.56 19.31
CA SER A 289 -3.59 26.69 18.40
C SER A 289 -2.84 26.43 17.09
N ILE A 290 -3.12 27.23 16.07
CA ILE A 290 -2.36 27.20 14.81
C ILE A 290 -0.87 27.50 15.05
N LYS A 291 -0.54 28.35 16.04
CA LYS A 291 0.85 28.64 16.38
C LYS A 291 1.53 27.45 17.06
N GLY A 292 0.83 26.80 18.00
CA GLY A 292 1.32 25.59 18.66
C GLY A 292 1.56 24.44 17.70
N HIS A 293 0.64 24.22 16.76
CA HIS A 293 0.77 23.22 15.71
C HIS A 293 1.95 23.53 14.76
N ALA A 294 2.01 24.76 14.24
CA ALA A 294 3.08 25.18 13.33
C ALA A 294 4.46 25.28 14.00
N GLU A 295 4.53 25.34 15.33
CA GLU A 295 5.79 25.24 16.06
C GLU A 295 6.46 23.87 15.89
N CYS A 296 5.67 22.80 15.67
CA CYS A 296 6.20 21.49 15.28
C CYS A 296 6.91 21.56 13.93
N VAL A 297 6.28 22.18 12.93
CA VAL A 297 6.88 22.43 11.60
C VAL A 297 8.13 23.30 11.74
N ARG A 298 8.09 24.36 12.54
CA ARG A 298 9.23 25.27 12.77
C ARG A 298 10.42 24.53 13.39
N PHE A 299 10.15 23.68 14.39
CA PHE A 299 11.17 22.88 15.05
C PHE A 299 11.79 21.85 14.11
N MET A 300 10.98 21.08 13.38
CA MET A 300 11.49 20.10 12.42
C MET A 300 12.23 20.75 11.25
N ARG A 301 11.74 21.90 10.77
CA ARG A 301 12.44 22.73 9.78
C ARG A 301 13.84 23.09 10.28
N SER A 302 14.04 23.40 11.56
CA SER A 302 15.33 23.87 12.08
C SER A 302 16.51 22.91 11.92
N PHE A 303 16.27 21.60 11.74
CA PHE A 303 17.32 20.60 11.59
C PHE A 303 18.00 20.56 10.21
N ASN A 304 17.49 21.30 9.21
CA ASN A 304 18.07 21.39 7.86
C ASN A 304 18.23 20.02 7.15
N VAL A 305 17.26 19.13 7.32
CA VAL A 305 17.18 17.85 6.60
C VAL A 305 16.06 17.97 5.55
N PRO A 306 16.16 17.33 4.36
CA PRO A 306 15.07 17.26 3.38
C PRO A 306 13.73 16.94 4.04
N LEU A 307 12.73 17.79 3.86
CA LEU A 307 11.47 17.76 4.60
C LEU A 307 10.27 17.69 3.65
N LEU A 308 9.51 16.60 3.72
CA LEU A 308 8.21 16.47 3.06
C LEU A 308 7.11 16.83 4.06
N LEU A 309 6.37 17.90 3.80
CA LEU A 309 5.18 18.31 4.55
C LEU A 309 3.94 17.76 3.85
N LEU A 310 3.14 16.98 4.58
CA LEU A 310 1.88 16.42 4.10
C LEU A 310 0.70 16.97 4.90
N GLY A 311 -0.49 16.85 4.33
CA GLY A 311 -1.74 17.15 5.04
C GLY A 311 -2.06 16.09 6.10
N GLY A 312 -3.30 15.62 6.10
CA GLY A 312 -3.81 14.70 7.12
C GLY A 312 -5.29 14.95 7.43
N GLY A 313 -5.73 14.60 8.63
CA GLY A 313 -7.04 14.93 9.16
C GLY A 313 -7.32 16.43 9.26
N GLY A 314 -8.53 16.78 9.72
CA GLY A 314 -8.98 18.16 9.89
C GLY A 314 -10.36 18.41 9.29
N TYR A 315 -11.33 18.66 10.16
CA TYR A 315 -12.77 18.59 9.85
C TYR A 315 -13.49 19.92 10.13
N THR A 316 -12.87 20.85 10.86
CA THR A 316 -13.23 22.27 10.82
C THR A 316 -12.46 22.97 9.69
N ILE A 317 -12.96 22.86 8.45
CA ILE A 317 -12.25 23.23 7.20
C ILE A 317 -11.66 24.64 7.17
N ARG A 318 -12.29 25.62 7.84
CA ARG A 318 -11.76 26.99 7.97
C ARG A 318 -10.47 27.04 8.79
N ASN A 319 -10.34 26.20 9.82
CA ASN A 319 -9.14 26.12 10.65
C ASN A 319 -8.04 25.33 9.93
N VAL A 320 -8.40 24.30 9.15
CA VAL A 320 -7.46 23.59 8.27
C VAL A 320 -6.80 24.56 7.29
N ALA A 321 -7.61 25.36 6.58
CA ALA A 321 -7.09 26.33 5.62
C ALA A 321 -6.17 27.38 6.26
N ARG A 322 -6.49 27.83 7.47
CA ARG A 322 -5.62 28.72 8.24
C ARG A 322 -4.31 28.05 8.65
N CYS A 323 -4.38 26.82 9.16
CA CYS A 323 -3.24 26.07 9.67
C CYS A 323 -2.21 25.82 8.57
N TRP A 324 -2.60 25.15 7.50
CA TRP A 324 -1.71 24.82 6.40
C TRP A 324 -1.21 26.06 5.64
N CYS A 325 -1.99 27.15 5.62
CA CYS A 325 -1.52 28.44 5.11
C CYS A 325 -0.37 28.99 5.98
N TYR A 326 -0.55 29.00 7.31
CA TYR A 326 0.48 29.49 8.23
C TYR A 326 1.73 28.60 8.22
N GLU A 327 1.56 27.27 8.18
CA GLU A 327 2.67 26.32 8.08
C GLU A 327 3.45 26.42 6.77
N THR A 328 2.78 26.75 5.66
CA THR A 328 3.48 27.08 4.41
C THR A 328 4.33 28.34 4.57
N GLY A 329 3.82 29.35 5.29
CA GLY A 329 4.61 30.52 5.69
C GLY A 329 5.85 30.13 6.50
N VAL A 330 5.68 29.26 7.51
CA VAL A 330 6.80 28.73 8.32
C VAL A 330 7.80 27.96 7.47
N ALA A 331 7.36 27.12 6.53
CA ALA A 331 8.23 26.40 5.61
C ALA A 331 9.12 27.35 4.79
N LEU A 332 8.53 28.43 4.27
CA LEU A 332 9.21 29.50 3.55
C LEU A 332 10.08 30.41 4.45
N GLY A 333 9.94 30.32 5.78
CA GLY A 333 10.65 31.17 6.74
C GLY A 333 10.02 32.54 6.91
N HIS A 334 8.71 32.67 6.67
CA HIS A 334 7.94 33.90 6.86
C HIS A 334 7.02 33.81 8.07
N GLU A 335 6.92 34.93 8.77
CA GLU A 335 5.86 35.15 9.77
C GLU A 335 4.70 35.87 9.07
N LEU A 336 3.54 35.22 9.00
CA LEU A 336 2.39 35.80 8.31
C LEU A 336 1.65 36.80 9.21
N THR A 337 1.06 37.83 8.60
CA THR A 337 0.19 38.75 9.33
C THR A 337 -1.10 38.06 9.73
N ASP A 338 -1.57 38.33 10.94
CA ASP A 338 -2.80 37.70 11.45
C ASP A 338 -4.07 38.15 10.71
N LYS A 339 -4.10 39.38 10.20
CA LYS A 339 -5.23 39.89 9.43
C LYS A 339 -5.34 39.16 8.09
N MET A 340 -6.46 38.47 7.86
CA MET A 340 -6.65 37.70 6.64
C MET A 340 -6.90 38.60 5.43
N PRO A 341 -6.24 38.36 4.29
CA PRO A 341 -6.54 39.07 3.06
C PRO A 341 -7.89 38.61 2.47
N PRO A 342 -8.64 39.53 1.83
CA PRO A 342 -9.86 39.18 1.09
C PRO A 342 -9.60 38.06 0.08
N ASN A 343 -10.49 37.08 0.04
CA ASN A 343 -10.36 35.88 -0.78
C ASN A 343 -11.75 35.34 -1.18
N GLU A 344 -11.79 34.38 -2.10
CA GLU A 344 -13.04 33.79 -2.62
C GLU A 344 -13.90 33.11 -1.54
N TYR A 345 -13.27 32.66 -0.45
CA TYR A 345 -13.91 31.98 0.67
C TYR A 345 -13.97 32.85 1.93
N TYR A 346 -13.80 34.17 1.82
CA TYR A 346 -13.58 35.07 2.96
C TYR A 346 -14.67 34.96 4.04
N GLU A 347 -15.92 34.78 3.63
CA GLU A 347 -17.08 34.63 4.53
C GLU A 347 -16.98 33.40 5.45
N TYR A 348 -16.25 32.34 5.06
CA TYR A 348 -16.04 31.16 5.90
C TYR A 348 -15.21 31.46 7.15
N PHE A 349 -14.45 32.55 7.14
CA PHE A 349 -13.52 32.94 8.20
C PHE A 349 -14.11 33.98 9.17
N GLY A 350 -15.38 34.36 8.98
CA GLY A 350 -16.10 35.23 9.90
C GLY A 350 -16.32 34.59 11.29
N PRO A 351 -16.56 35.42 12.32
CA PRO A 351 -16.68 36.89 12.25
C PRO A 351 -15.34 37.63 12.35
N ASP A 352 -14.26 36.95 12.75
CA ASP A 352 -13.00 37.62 13.14
C ASP A 352 -12.09 37.92 11.93
N TYR A 353 -12.18 37.12 10.86
CA TYR A 353 -11.34 37.26 9.65
C TYR A 353 -9.83 37.29 9.96
N THR A 354 -9.41 36.52 10.96
CA THR A 354 -8.01 36.33 11.37
C THR A 354 -7.49 34.97 10.94
N LEU A 355 -6.16 34.86 10.84
CA LEU A 355 -5.46 33.61 10.58
C LEU A 355 -5.38 32.76 11.85
N HIS A 356 -5.08 33.37 12.99
CA HIS A 356 -4.95 32.66 14.26
C HIS A 356 -6.30 32.43 14.92
N VAL A 357 -6.43 31.25 15.54
CA VAL A 357 -7.58 30.84 16.35
C VAL A 357 -7.08 30.61 17.76
N ALA A 358 -7.76 31.20 18.74
CA ALA A 358 -7.42 31.02 20.15
C ALA A 358 -7.80 29.61 20.62
N PRO A 359 -7.03 29.02 21.55
CA PRO A 359 -7.44 27.84 22.29
C PRO A 359 -8.80 28.07 22.98
N SER A 360 -9.57 26.99 23.13
CA SER A 360 -10.82 27.00 23.88
C SER A 360 -10.57 26.93 25.39
N ASN A 361 -11.62 27.09 26.19
CA ASN A 361 -11.58 26.89 27.65
C ASN A 361 -11.71 25.40 28.06
N MET A 362 -11.46 24.46 27.14
CA MET A 362 -11.44 23.03 27.42
C MET A 362 -10.38 22.70 28.49
N GLU A 363 -10.74 21.82 29.43
CA GLU A 363 -9.81 21.31 30.45
C GLU A 363 -8.74 20.42 29.81
N ASN A 364 -7.47 20.70 30.10
CA ASN A 364 -6.37 19.83 29.72
C ASN A 364 -6.25 18.66 30.71
N LYS A 365 -6.61 17.45 30.25
CA LYS A 365 -6.57 16.23 31.09
C LYS A 365 -5.17 15.62 31.20
N ASN A 366 -4.18 16.19 30.52
CA ASN A 366 -2.80 15.72 30.52
C ASN A 366 -2.04 16.38 31.67
N THR A 367 -1.98 15.72 32.83
CA THR A 367 -1.22 16.27 33.96
C THR A 367 0.28 16.25 33.67
N ARG A 368 1.01 17.24 34.21
CA ARG A 368 2.47 17.33 34.04
C ARG A 368 3.21 16.04 34.44
N HIS A 369 2.74 15.35 35.48
CA HIS A 369 3.32 14.06 35.90
C HIS A 369 3.15 12.98 34.82
N GLN A 370 1.95 12.83 34.25
CA GLN A 370 1.72 11.88 33.16
C GLN A 370 2.61 12.19 31.95
N LEU A 371 2.74 13.47 31.59
CA LEU A 371 3.58 13.90 30.47
C LEU A 371 5.07 13.65 30.72
N ASP A 372 5.55 13.94 31.92
CA ASP A 372 6.94 13.66 32.31
C ASP A 372 7.23 12.14 32.34
N ASP A 373 6.27 11.31 32.75
CA ASP A 373 6.37 9.85 32.71
C ASP A 373 6.44 9.32 31.27
N ILE A 374 5.56 9.80 30.38
CA ILE A 374 5.56 9.44 28.95
C ILE A 374 6.90 9.79 28.32
N LYS A 375 7.33 11.06 28.48
CA LYS A 375 8.61 11.55 27.98
C LYS A 375 9.78 10.71 28.49
N SER A 376 9.81 10.39 29.78
CA SER A 376 10.89 9.59 30.38
C SER A 376 10.96 8.17 29.79
N LYS A 377 9.81 7.51 29.60
CA LYS A 377 9.75 6.17 28.98
C LYS A 377 10.21 6.19 27.52
N LEU A 378 9.85 7.21 26.76
CA LEU A 378 10.24 7.32 25.35
C LEU A 378 11.74 7.64 25.21
N LEU A 379 12.29 8.50 26.06
CA LEU A 379 13.73 8.75 26.11
C LEU A 379 14.52 7.50 26.54
N ASP A 380 13.98 6.70 27.46
CA ASP A 380 14.55 5.39 27.81
C ASP A 380 14.53 4.42 26.62
N ASN A 381 13.42 4.35 25.87
CA ASN A 381 13.36 3.54 24.65
C ASN A 381 14.41 3.97 23.60
N LEU A 382 14.56 5.29 23.38
CA LEU A 382 15.60 5.83 22.49
C LEU A 382 17.01 5.47 22.96
N SER A 383 17.26 5.42 24.27
CA SER A 383 18.58 5.04 24.82
C SER A 383 19.00 3.59 24.51
N LYS A 384 18.03 2.73 24.17
CA LYS A 384 18.28 1.32 23.81
C LYS A 384 18.76 1.15 22.37
N LEU A 385 18.60 2.16 21.53
CA LEU A 385 19.13 2.16 20.18
C LEU A 385 20.65 2.29 20.23
N ARG A 386 21.36 1.41 19.53
CA ARG A 386 22.79 1.63 19.24
C ARG A 386 22.87 2.88 18.36
N HIS A 387 23.78 3.80 18.67
CA HIS A 387 23.97 5.00 17.84
C HIS A 387 24.34 4.57 16.42
N ALA A 388 23.48 4.90 15.45
CA ALA A 388 23.64 4.72 14.00
C ALA A 388 24.54 3.54 13.54
N PRO A 389 24.18 2.26 13.83
CA PRO A 389 24.93 1.12 13.30
C PRO A 389 24.89 1.13 11.77
N SER A 390 26.00 0.72 11.16
CA SER A 390 26.17 0.65 9.71
C SER A 390 25.07 -0.23 9.10
N VAL A 391 24.20 0.34 8.28
CA VAL A 391 23.25 -0.44 7.48
C VAL A 391 24.01 -0.98 6.26
N GLN A 392 23.80 -2.26 5.91
CA GLN A 392 24.40 -2.84 4.70
C GLN A 392 23.95 -2.05 3.47
N PHE A 393 24.91 -1.77 2.57
CA PHE A 393 24.64 -1.17 1.26
C PHE A 393 23.58 -2.00 0.51
N GLN A 394 22.44 -1.38 0.19
CA GLN A 394 21.46 -1.92 -0.74
C GLN A 394 21.66 -1.29 -2.12
N GLU A 395 21.65 -2.10 -3.17
CA GLU A 395 21.57 -1.59 -4.54
C GLU A 395 20.27 -0.81 -4.74
N ARG A 396 20.38 0.39 -5.33
CA ARG A 396 19.29 1.34 -5.50
C ARG A 396 18.25 0.77 -6.47
N PRO A 397 16.97 0.63 -6.07
CA PRO A 397 15.89 0.29 -7.01
C PRO A 397 15.78 1.34 -8.12
N PRO A 398 15.32 0.97 -9.34
CA PRO A 398 15.09 1.92 -10.43
C PRO A 398 14.23 3.12 -10.00
N GLU A 399 14.52 4.29 -10.57
CA GLU A 399 13.80 5.53 -10.27
C GLU A 399 12.31 5.41 -10.66
N ALA A 400 11.45 6.11 -9.93
CA ALA A 400 10.08 6.30 -10.41
C ALA A 400 10.16 7.30 -11.56
N GLU A 401 10.08 6.82 -12.80
CA GLU A 401 10.09 7.68 -13.98
C GLU A 401 8.93 8.67 -13.91
N LEU A 402 9.26 9.96 -13.80
CA LEU A 402 8.35 11.04 -14.20
C LEU A 402 8.17 10.91 -15.72
N PRO A 403 6.94 10.98 -16.25
CA PRO A 403 6.77 10.97 -17.70
C PRO A 403 7.51 12.14 -18.32
N GLU A 404 8.27 11.86 -19.38
CA GLU A 404 8.69 12.89 -20.34
C GLU A 404 7.43 13.46 -21.02
N GLN A 405 7.52 14.68 -21.54
CA GLN A 405 6.41 15.29 -22.28
C GLN A 405 5.99 14.36 -23.41
N ASP A 406 4.68 14.17 -23.55
CA ASP A 406 4.06 13.34 -24.57
C ASP A 406 4.24 14.02 -25.94
N GLU A 407 5.38 13.77 -26.60
CA GLU A 407 5.72 14.28 -27.94
C GLU A 407 4.71 13.83 -29.02
N ASP A 408 3.86 12.84 -28.72
CA ASP A 408 2.74 12.43 -29.58
C ASP A 408 1.58 13.44 -29.62
N LYS A 409 1.69 14.56 -28.90
CA LYS A 409 0.78 15.72 -28.99
C LYS A 409 1.33 16.88 -29.83
N GLU A 410 2.55 16.78 -30.35
CA GLU A 410 3.12 17.79 -31.24
C GLU A 410 2.88 17.45 -32.72
N ASN A 411 2.86 18.50 -33.55
CA ASN A 411 2.54 18.42 -34.97
C ASN A 411 3.54 17.48 -35.69
N PRO A 412 3.09 16.45 -36.44
CA PRO A 412 3.95 15.50 -37.14
C PRO A 412 4.96 16.14 -38.12
N ASP A 413 4.75 17.39 -38.53
CA ASP A 413 5.56 18.11 -39.51
C ASP A 413 6.76 18.88 -38.91
N GLU A 414 6.97 18.88 -37.59
CA GLU A 414 8.09 19.59 -36.94
C GLU A 414 9.19 18.67 -36.38
N ARG A 415 9.15 17.36 -36.67
CA ARG A 415 10.23 16.44 -36.28
C ARG A 415 11.46 16.69 -37.17
N HIS A 416 12.50 17.29 -36.59
CA HIS A 416 13.82 17.34 -37.19
C HIS A 416 14.39 15.92 -37.31
N ASP A 417 14.53 15.45 -38.55
CA ASP A 417 15.27 14.24 -38.89
C ASP A 417 16.76 14.42 -38.58
N ALA A 418 17.32 13.47 -37.83
CA ALA A 418 18.75 13.25 -37.75
C ALA A 418 19.05 11.79 -38.12
N ASP A 419 19.79 11.67 -39.22
CA ASP A 419 20.59 10.54 -39.69
C ASP A 419 19.87 9.36 -40.39
N SER A 420 19.69 9.62 -41.68
CA SER A 420 19.95 8.70 -42.79
C SER A 420 21.32 8.01 -42.71
N ASP A 421 21.32 6.69 -42.92
CA ASP A 421 22.36 5.79 -43.49
C ASP A 421 22.16 4.43 -42.80
N VAL A 422 21.65 3.37 -43.44
CA VAL A 422 22.44 2.37 -44.19
C VAL A 422 21.55 1.62 -45.22
N GLU A 423 22.19 1.30 -46.34
CA GLU A 423 21.72 0.74 -47.61
C GLU A 423 20.92 -0.59 -47.60
N MET A 424 20.12 -0.70 -48.66
CA MET A 424 19.36 -1.87 -49.14
C MET A 424 20.22 -3.06 -49.57
N ASN A 425 19.68 -4.27 -49.42
CA ASN A 425 19.85 -5.32 -50.43
C ASN A 425 18.57 -6.13 -50.62
N ASP A 426 18.27 -6.42 -51.88
CA ASP A 426 16.92 -6.57 -52.44
C ASP A 426 16.66 -7.98 -53.03
N ALA A 427 15.37 -8.31 -53.20
CA ALA A 427 14.74 -9.41 -53.99
C ALA A 427 14.80 -10.87 -53.47
N LYS A 428 13.79 -11.78 -53.54
CA LYS A 428 12.32 -11.93 -53.82
C LYS A 428 12.11 -13.44 -54.22
N PRO A 429 10.91 -14.05 -54.45
CA PRO A 429 9.51 -13.62 -54.30
C PRO A 429 8.54 -14.65 -53.63
N LEU A 430 7.28 -14.21 -53.48
CA LEU A 430 6.10 -14.90 -52.94
C LEU A 430 5.60 -16.13 -53.74
N GLN A 431 4.91 -17.04 -53.04
CA GLN A 431 3.70 -17.71 -53.58
C GLN A 431 2.60 -17.88 -52.51
N ASP A 432 1.39 -17.58 -52.95
CA ASP A 432 0.11 -17.49 -52.25
C ASP A 432 -0.57 -18.86 -52.08
N SER A 433 -1.35 -19.04 -51.01
CA SER A 433 -2.72 -19.59 -51.00
C SER A 433 -3.10 -20.24 -49.67
N GLY A 434 -4.23 -19.79 -49.10
CA GLY A 434 -4.92 -20.55 -48.05
C GLY A 434 -5.68 -19.72 -47.03
N ARG A 435 -6.84 -19.16 -47.41
CA ARG A 435 -7.83 -18.62 -46.46
C ARG A 435 -8.19 -19.67 -45.39
N ARG A 436 -7.89 -19.37 -44.13
CA ARG A 436 -8.65 -19.86 -42.96
C ARG A 436 -8.84 -18.70 -42.00
N GLY A 437 -10.10 -18.34 -41.77
CA GLY A 437 -10.46 -17.31 -40.80
C GLY A 437 -10.08 -17.75 -39.39
N ASN A 438 -9.22 -16.98 -38.73
CA ASN A 438 -8.96 -17.10 -37.31
C ASN A 438 -9.77 -16.02 -36.58
N LEU A 439 -10.81 -16.47 -35.88
CA LEU A 439 -11.48 -15.68 -34.85
C LEU A 439 -10.51 -15.56 -33.67
N ARG A 440 -9.81 -14.43 -33.57
CA ARG A 440 -8.96 -14.10 -32.42
C ARG A 440 -9.85 -13.72 -31.25
N MET A 441 -10.25 -14.69 -30.43
CA MET A 441 -10.65 -14.40 -29.05
C MET A 441 -9.38 -14.10 -28.26
N LYS A 442 -9.16 -12.81 -27.93
CA LYS A 442 -8.30 -12.42 -26.81
C LYS A 442 -8.92 -13.03 -25.56
N LYS A 443 -8.26 -14.04 -25.00
CA LYS A 443 -8.56 -14.55 -23.67
C LYS A 443 -7.42 -14.08 -22.78
N GLU A 444 -7.70 -13.02 -22.02
CA GLU A 444 -6.97 -12.70 -20.79
C GLU A 444 -7.08 -13.92 -19.88
N SER A 445 -5.96 -14.61 -19.67
CA SER A 445 -5.91 -15.76 -18.78
C SER A 445 -5.30 -15.33 -17.46
N ALA A 446 -6.21 -14.92 -16.56
CA ALA A 446 -6.20 -15.12 -15.13
C ALA A 446 -4.91 -15.70 -14.52
N GLU A 447 -4.18 -14.85 -13.81
CA GLU A 447 -3.26 -15.26 -12.77
C GLU A 447 -4.02 -16.06 -11.72
N THR A 448 -3.76 -17.37 -11.66
CA THR A 448 -4.31 -18.24 -10.63
C THR A 448 -3.31 -18.28 -9.49
N HIS A 449 -3.45 -17.37 -8.53
CA HIS A 449 -2.81 -17.46 -7.23
C HIS A 449 -3.49 -18.58 -6.43
N ALA A 450 -2.97 -19.79 -6.49
CA ALA A 450 -3.42 -20.90 -5.66
C ALA A 450 -2.56 -20.97 -4.39
N ILE A 451 -3.09 -20.44 -3.28
CA ILE A 451 -2.59 -20.70 -1.93
C ILE A 451 -3.60 -21.64 -1.26
N GLY A 452 -3.15 -22.83 -0.84
CA GLY A 452 -3.90 -23.67 0.09
C GLY A 452 -3.62 -25.16 -0.06
N THR A 453 -3.37 -25.83 1.07
CA THR A 453 -3.64 -27.26 1.27
C THR A 453 -5.13 -27.49 1.05
N VAL A 454 -5.53 -27.78 -0.18
CA VAL A 454 -6.89 -28.18 -0.53
C VAL A 454 -6.89 -29.67 -0.79
N ALA A 455 -7.15 -30.45 0.24
CA ALA A 455 -7.74 -31.77 0.03
C ALA A 455 -9.17 -31.55 -0.49
N ASN A 456 -9.38 -31.59 -1.82
CA ASN A 456 -10.70 -31.86 -2.40
C ASN A 456 -10.68 -32.30 -3.89
N LYS A 457 -11.09 -33.55 -4.09
CA LYS A 457 -11.89 -34.16 -5.18
C LYS A 457 -11.56 -33.96 -6.67
N ASN A 458 -10.55 -33.16 -7.04
CA ASN A 458 -10.19 -32.93 -8.46
C ASN A 458 -8.78 -33.42 -8.86
N GLY A 459 -8.07 -34.17 -8.01
CA GLY A 459 -6.85 -34.91 -8.37
C GLY A 459 -5.60 -34.06 -8.67
N VAL A 460 -5.56 -32.80 -8.24
CA VAL A 460 -4.39 -31.91 -8.37
C VAL A 460 -3.97 -31.44 -6.98
N GLY A 461 -2.84 -31.95 -6.48
CA GLY A 461 -2.24 -31.57 -5.21
C GLY A 461 -1.09 -30.58 -5.42
N ILE A 462 -1.38 -29.28 -5.38
CA ILE A 462 -0.32 -28.26 -5.39
C ILE A 462 0.17 -28.07 -3.96
N LEU A 463 1.45 -28.32 -3.72
CA LEU A 463 2.06 -28.26 -2.40
C LEU A 463 2.85 -26.96 -2.26
N ILE A 464 2.31 -26.04 -1.45
CA ILE A 464 2.98 -24.81 -1.02
C ILE A 464 2.88 -24.77 0.50
N ASP A 465 3.95 -25.15 1.19
CA ASP A 465 4.00 -25.08 2.64
C ASP A 465 4.81 -23.86 3.09
N LYS A 466 4.16 -23.02 3.90
CA LYS A 466 4.75 -21.80 4.47
C LYS A 466 5.67 -22.10 5.67
N THR A 467 5.72 -23.34 6.16
CA THR A 467 6.53 -23.74 7.32
C THR A 467 8.00 -24.02 6.99
N LEU A 468 8.34 -24.27 5.73
CA LEU A 468 9.72 -24.48 5.25
C LEU A 468 10.46 -23.18 4.89
N LYS A 469 10.08 -22.04 5.50
CA LYS A 469 10.47 -20.68 5.07
C LYS A 469 11.89 -20.24 5.40
N ASP A 470 12.67 -21.04 6.12
CA ASP A 470 14.01 -20.63 6.55
C ASP A 470 15.05 -21.00 5.48
N GLY A 471 15.61 -19.99 4.82
CA GLY A 471 16.68 -20.16 3.82
C GLY A 471 17.91 -20.84 4.41
N VAL A 472 18.53 -21.74 3.65
CA VAL A 472 19.53 -22.72 4.16
C VAL A 472 20.96 -22.17 4.22
N VAL A 473 21.15 -20.86 4.07
CA VAL A 473 22.48 -20.25 4.01
C VAL A 473 23.04 -20.04 5.42
N GLY A 474 24.08 -20.80 5.79
CA GLY A 474 24.76 -20.67 7.08
C GLY A 474 24.14 -21.46 8.24
N LEU A 475 23.15 -22.32 7.97
CA LEU A 475 22.52 -23.20 8.96
C LEU A 475 23.43 -24.37 9.36
N SER A 476 23.21 -24.90 10.57
CA SER A 476 23.89 -26.09 11.08
C SER A 476 23.53 -27.35 10.29
N GLU A 477 24.42 -28.34 10.25
CA GLU A 477 24.16 -29.63 9.55
C GLU A 477 22.93 -30.38 10.09
N SER A 478 22.55 -30.13 11.35
CA SER A 478 21.30 -30.64 11.94
C SER A 478 20.05 -30.00 11.34
N GLU A 479 20.07 -28.71 11.05
CA GLU A 479 18.94 -27.99 10.46
C GLU A 479 18.74 -28.34 8.98
N LYS A 480 19.84 -28.50 8.24
CA LYS A 480 19.80 -29.00 6.86
C LYS A 480 19.18 -30.40 6.78
N ARG A 481 19.55 -31.28 7.71
CA ARG A 481 19.01 -32.65 7.78
C ARG A 481 17.51 -32.62 8.08
N LYS A 482 17.10 -31.80 9.03
CA LYS A 482 15.69 -31.63 9.39
C LYS A 482 14.85 -31.14 8.20
N PHE A 483 15.36 -30.18 7.43
CA PHE A 483 14.69 -29.72 6.21
C PHE A 483 14.44 -30.87 5.21
N TRP A 484 15.45 -31.71 4.95
CA TRP A 484 15.29 -32.85 4.05
C TRP A 484 14.37 -33.94 4.61
N GLU A 485 14.35 -34.17 5.93
CA GLU A 485 13.41 -35.07 6.60
C GLU A 485 11.96 -34.58 6.50
N ASP A 486 11.74 -33.28 6.70
CA ASP A 486 10.41 -32.65 6.58
C ASP A 486 9.92 -32.72 5.12
N LEU A 487 10.78 -32.41 4.15
CA LEU A 487 10.46 -32.49 2.72
C LEU A 487 10.18 -33.95 2.27
N ASP A 488 10.93 -34.93 2.78
CA ASP A 488 10.70 -36.36 2.57
C ASP A 488 9.31 -36.78 3.07
N GLY A 489 8.96 -36.40 4.30
CA GLY A 489 7.65 -36.67 4.89
C GLY A 489 6.50 -36.07 4.07
N MET A 490 6.69 -34.84 3.58
CA MET A 490 5.71 -34.15 2.75
C MET A 490 5.47 -34.83 1.40
N VAL A 491 6.54 -35.21 0.69
CA VAL A 491 6.40 -35.86 -0.63
C VAL A 491 5.77 -37.25 -0.50
N ARG A 492 6.08 -38.00 0.57
CA ARG A 492 5.43 -39.30 0.86
C ARG A 492 3.93 -39.19 1.14
N ALA A 493 3.48 -38.07 1.70
CA ALA A 493 2.07 -37.87 2.02
C ALA A 493 1.21 -37.64 0.77
N VAL A 494 1.83 -37.34 -0.38
CA VAL A 494 1.10 -37.06 -1.63
C VAL A 494 0.69 -38.36 -2.32
N PRO A 495 -0.60 -38.57 -2.59
CA PRO A 495 -1.07 -39.71 -3.35
C PRO A 495 -0.41 -39.80 -4.74
N THR A 496 -0.11 -41.03 -5.19
CA THR A 496 0.57 -41.26 -6.47
C THR A 496 -0.25 -40.79 -7.67
N ASN A 497 -1.58 -40.77 -7.57
CA ASN A 497 -2.50 -40.31 -8.60
C ASN A 497 -2.66 -38.77 -8.68
N GLU A 498 -2.02 -38.02 -7.80
CA GLU A 498 -2.03 -36.55 -7.83
C GLU A 498 -0.78 -35.99 -8.50
N LYS A 499 -0.95 -34.86 -9.19
CA LYS A 499 0.17 -34.09 -9.76
C LYS A 499 0.96 -33.44 -8.62
N LEU A 500 2.29 -33.55 -8.66
CA LEU A 500 3.20 -32.94 -7.68
C LEU A 500 4.15 -31.98 -8.40
N LEU A 501 4.15 -30.73 -7.95
CA LEU A 501 5.08 -29.69 -8.36
C LEU A 501 5.75 -29.13 -7.10
N ILE A 502 7.08 -29.09 -7.09
CA ILE A 502 7.88 -28.52 -6.00
C ILE A 502 8.68 -27.38 -6.61
N GLY A 503 8.58 -26.18 -6.06
CA GLY A 503 9.32 -25.02 -6.51
C GLY A 503 9.94 -24.30 -5.31
N GLY A 504 11.21 -23.93 -5.39
CA GLY A 504 11.87 -23.16 -4.34
C GLY A 504 13.36 -22.98 -4.52
N ASP A 505 13.93 -22.17 -3.63
CA ASP A 505 15.38 -21.98 -3.49
C ASP A 505 15.97 -23.11 -2.65
N LEU A 506 16.66 -24.04 -3.31
CA LEU A 506 17.26 -25.22 -2.68
C LEU A 506 18.75 -25.04 -2.38
N ASN A 507 19.32 -23.85 -2.63
CA ASN A 507 20.69 -23.46 -2.26
C ASN A 507 21.82 -24.45 -2.64
N GLY A 508 21.66 -25.20 -3.75
CA GLY A 508 22.64 -26.19 -4.22
C GLY A 508 22.81 -26.17 -5.75
N HIS A 509 24.04 -26.32 -6.25
CA HIS A 509 24.30 -26.29 -7.69
C HIS A 509 24.33 -27.70 -8.28
N VAL A 510 23.36 -27.99 -9.13
CA VAL A 510 23.24 -29.28 -9.85
C VAL A 510 24.23 -29.41 -11.01
N GLY A 511 24.69 -28.27 -11.54
CA GLY A 511 25.73 -28.15 -12.56
C GLY A 511 25.24 -28.40 -13.98
N SER A 512 26.12 -28.16 -14.96
CA SER A 512 25.81 -28.30 -16.39
C SER A 512 25.75 -29.74 -16.89
N THR A 513 26.35 -30.70 -16.16
CA THR A 513 26.44 -32.11 -16.58
C THR A 513 25.39 -32.97 -15.89
N ASN A 514 24.81 -33.94 -16.61
CA ASN A 514 23.88 -34.94 -16.04
C ASN A 514 24.56 -36.27 -15.66
N VAL A 515 25.89 -36.37 -15.74
CA VAL A 515 26.61 -37.63 -15.49
C VAL A 515 26.30 -38.13 -14.09
N GLY A 516 25.80 -39.38 -14.00
CA GLY A 516 25.38 -40.06 -12.77
C GLY A 516 23.93 -39.80 -12.33
N TYR A 517 23.21 -38.89 -13.00
CA TYR A 517 21.85 -38.47 -12.65
C TYR A 517 20.95 -38.30 -13.88
N GLU A 518 21.16 -39.13 -14.90
CA GLU A 518 20.50 -39.02 -16.21
C GLU A 518 18.97 -39.15 -16.14
N LEU A 519 18.46 -39.73 -15.05
CA LEU A 519 17.04 -39.91 -14.81
C LEU A 519 16.35 -38.64 -14.27
N ALA A 520 17.10 -37.76 -13.59
CA ALA A 520 16.58 -36.57 -12.92
C ALA A 520 17.05 -35.24 -13.54
N HIS A 521 18.22 -35.24 -14.22
CA HIS A 521 18.86 -34.04 -14.77
C HIS A 521 18.95 -34.09 -16.31
N GLY A 522 18.55 -33.02 -16.97
CA GLY A 522 18.42 -32.98 -18.44
C GLY A 522 19.69 -32.60 -19.22
N GLY A 523 20.77 -32.23 -18.54
CA GLY A 523 22.08 -31.96 -19.14
C GLY A 523 22.28 -30.52 -19.64
N PHE A 524 21.38 -29.60 -19.28
CA PHE A 524 21.45 -28.18 -19.64
C PHE A 524 21.38 -27.26 -18.41
N GLY A 525 21.93 -27.69 -17.26
CA GLY A 525 22.03 -26.85 -16.07
C GLY A 525 23.15 -25.80 -16.19
N TYR A 526 23.28 -24.95 -15.17
CA TYR A 526 24.27 -23.86 -15.16
C TYR A 526 25.40 -24.10 -14.13
N GLY A 527 26.63 -23.76 -14.51
CA GLY A 527 27.81 -23.83 -13.64
C GLY A 527 28.37 -25.24 -13.41
N SER A 528 29.23 -25.37 -12.40
CA SER A 528 29.81 -26.64 -11.95
C SER A 528 29.05 -27.20 -10.75
N ARG A 529 28.90 -28.52 -10.68
CA ARG A 529 28.20 -29.21 -9.58
C ARG A 529 28.95 -29.01 -8.25
N ASN A 530 28.21 -28.74 -7.18
CA ASN A 530 28.76 -28.65 -5.81
C ASN A 530 27.87 -29.40 -4.80
N GLN A 531 27.39 -28.76 -3.72
CA GLN A 531 26.41 -29.28 -2.75
C GLN A 531 25.02 -29.62 -3.34
N GLY A 532 24.84 -29.56 -4.67
CA GLY A 532 23.59 -29.92 -5.35
C GLY A 532 23.33 -31.43 -5.48
N GLU A 533 24.23 -32.30 -5.00
CA GLU A 533 24.05 -33.76 -5.01
C GLU A 533 22.81 -34.18 -4.19
N GLY A 534 22.54 -33.55 -3.04
CA GLY A 534 21.35 -33.86 -2.25
C GLY A 534 20.02 -33.61 -2.99
N ILE A 535 19.96 -32.56 -3.84
CA ILE A 535 18.79 -32.28 -4.68
C ILE A 535 18.63 -33.37 -5.74
N LEU A 536 19.74 -33.82 -6.33
CA LEU A 536 19.76 -34.84 -7.37
C LEU A 536 19.41 -36.24 -6.81
N ASP A 537 19.96 -36.61 -5.65
CA ASP A 537 19.64 -37.84 -4.94
C ASP A 537 18.17 -37.88 -4.54
N PHE A 538 17.65 -36.77 -4.00
CA PHE A 538 16.23 -36.63 -3.68
C PHE A 538 15.34 -36.77 -4.91
N ALA A 539 15.71 -36.13 -6.02
CA ALA A 539 14.96 -36.23 -7.27
C ALA A 539 14.97 -37.66 -7.82
N VAL A 540 16.08 -38.38 -7.75
CA VAL A 540 16.15 -39.80 -8.16
C VAL A 540 15.30 -40.68 -7.25
N ALA A 541 15.39 -40.51 -5.93
CA ALA A 541 14.66 -41.32 -4.95
C ALA A 541 13.12 -41.24 -5.13
N TYR A 542 12.62 -40.05 -5.50
CA TYR A 542 11.19 -39.80 -5.69
C TYR A 542 10.74 -39.81 -7.16
N ASN A 543 11.61 -40.24 -8.08
CA ASN A 543 11.35 -40.26 -9.52
C ASN A 543 10.86 -38.89 -10.05
N LEU A 544 11.50 -37.82 -9.57
CA LEU A 544 11.31 -36.43 -10.00
C LEU A 544 12.35 -36.04 -11.04
N VAL A 545 12.04 -35.01 -11.81
CA VAL A 545 12.95 -34.37 -12.76
C VAL A 545 13.07 -32.89 -12.44
N ILE A 546 14.29 -32.35 -12.60
CA ILE A 546 14.57 -30.92 -12.41
C ILE A 546 14.28 -30.18 -13.72
N ALA A 547 13.09 -29.59 -13.83
CA ALA A 547 12.56 -29.04 -15.09
C ALA A 547 13.49 -28.02 -15.75
N ASN A 548 14.17 -27.20 -14.93
CA ASN A 548 15.12 -26.17 -15.37
C ASN A 548 16.30 -26.72 -16.19
N THR A 549 16.59 -28.03 -16.12
CA THR A 549 17.81 -28.63 -16.67
C THR A 549 17.58 -29.36 -18.00
N PHE A 550 16.34 -29.41 -18.50
CA PHE A 550 15.96 -30.16 -19.71
C PHE A 550 15.89 -29.32 -20.99
N PHE A 551 16.09 -28.01 -20.90
CA PHE A 551 16.04 -27.12 -22.04
C PHE A 551 17.38 -26.43 -22.26
N ARG A 552 17.89 -26.50 -23.49
CA ARG A 552 19.05 -25.70 -23.88
C ARG A 552 18.65 -24.23 -23.98
N LYS A 553 19.22 -23.39 -23.11
CA LYS A 553 18.97 -21.95 -23.06
C LYS A 553 20.30 -21.18 -23.04
N ARG A 554 20.22 -19.85 -23.17
CA ARG A 554 21.35 -18.94 -22.94
C ARG A 554 21.59 -18.83 -21.43
N ASP A 555 22.83 -18.57 -21.02
CA ASP A 555 23.20 -18.48 -19.60
C ASP A 555 22.34 -17.48 -18.82
N SER A 556 22.03 -16.32 -19.41
CA SER A 556 21.14 -15.33 -18.80
C SER A 556 19.72 -15.84 -18.50
N HIS A 557 19.28 -16.92 -19.16
CA HIS A 557 17.97 -17.55 -18.97
C HIS A 557 18.05 -18.80 -18.06
N LEU A 558 19.24 -19.15 -17.56
CA LEU A 558 19.47 -20.25 -16.62
C LEU A 558 19.86 -19.74 -15.22
N VAL A 559 20.45 -18.55 -15.15
CA VAL A 559 20.88 -17.90 -13.91
C VAL A 559 19.65 -17.41 -13.13
N THR A 560 19.38 -18.03 -11.99
CA THR A 560 18.25 -17.67 -11.12
C THR A 560 18.67 -16.70 -10.01
N PHE A 561 19.96 -16.65 -9.67
CA PHE A 561 20.50 -15.78 -8.64
C PHE A 561 21.77 -15.07 -9.13
N SER A 562 21.89 -13.77 -8.85
CA SER A 562 23.09 -12.98 -9.14
C SER A 562 23.48 -12.12 -7.94
N SER A 563 24.77 -12.15 -7.59
CA SER A 563 25.34 -11.33 -6.52
C SER A 563 26.71 -10.82 -6.95
N GLY A 564 26.80 -9.52 -7.24
CA GLY A 564 27.99 -8.89 -7.82
C GLY A 564 28.38 -9.55 -9.16
N HIS A 565 29.61 -10.05 -9.26
CA HIS A 565 30.10 -10.78 -10.45
C HIS A 565 29.82 -12.29 -10.42
N ARG A 566 29.06 -12.79 -9.43
CA ARG A 566 28.73 -14.22 -9.31
C ARG A 566 27.30 -14.47 -9.74
N SER A 567 27.13 -15.47 -10.58
CA SER A 567 25.82 -15.94 -11.05
C SER A 567 25.66 -17.41 -10.69
N SER A 568 24.46 -17.80 -10.27
CA SER A 568 24.14 -19.13 -9.79
C SER A 568 22.75 -19.56 -10.26
N GLN A 569 22.52 -20.87 -10.34
CA GLN A 569 21.22 -21.48 -10.53
C GLN A 569 20.91 -22.27 -9.26
N ILE A 570 20.01 -21.74 -8.43
CA ILE A 570 19.65 -22.28 -7.10
C ILE A 570 18.14 -22.43 -6.90
N ASP A 571 17.34 -21.78 -7.75
CA ASP A 571 15.88 -21.88 -7.76
C ASP A 571 15.47 -22.97 -8.76
N PHE A 572 14.84 -24.03 -8.25
CA PHE A 572 14.48 -25.19 -9.07
C PHE A 572 12.99 -25.48 -9.02
N VAL A 573 12.48 -25.96 -10.14
CA VAL A 573 11.14 -26.56 -10.26
C VAL A 573 11.32 -28.06 -10.49
N LEU A 574 10.88 -28.88 -9.54
CA LEU A 574 10.86 -30.32 -9.61
C LEU A 574 9.44 -30.81 -9.87
N ILE A 575 9.32 -31.82 -10.74
CA ILE A 575 8.04 -32.43 -11.10
C ILE A 575 8.23 -33.94 -11.21
N LYS A 576 7.14 -34.71 -11.10
CA LYS A 576 7.21 -36.16 -11.33
C LYS A 576 7.62 -36.47 -12.76
N ARG A 577 8.49 -37.47 -12.93
CA ARG A 577 8.97 -37.91 -14.24
C ARG A 577 7.86 -38.43 -15.16
N GLU A 578 6.80 -39.00 -14.60
CA GLU A 578 5.61 -39.42 -15.38
C GLU A 578 4.86 -38.22 -15.98
N ASP A 579 4.97 -37.05 -15.36
CA ASP A 579 4.34 -35.81 -15.80
C ASP A 579 5.21 -34.98 -16.74
N LYS A 580 6.36 -35.54 -17.17
CA LYS A 580 7.33 -34.90 -18.07
C LYS A 580 6.69 -34.39 -19.36
N GLN A 581 5.64 -35.04 -19.85
CA GLN A 581 4.96 -34.62 -21.08
C GLN A 581 4.06 -33.38 -20.90
N THR A 582 3.76 -32.99 -19.67
CA THR A 582 2.88 -31.84 -19.37
C THR A 582 3.64 -30.53 -19.28
N TYR A 583 4.93 -30.53 -18.99
CA TYR A 583 5.71 -29.29 -18.99
C TYR A 583 6.15 -28.95 -20.41
N LEU A 584 6.03 -27.67 -20.75
CA LEU A 584 6.32 -27.14 -22.09
C LEU A 584 7.65 -26.40 -22.12
N ASP A 585 7.91 -25.60 -21.09
CA ASP A 585 9.13 -24.80 -20.97
C ASP A 585 9.41 -24.50 -19.48
N CYS A 586 10.68 -24.26 -19.16
CA CYS A 586 11.08 -23.65 -17.90
C CYS A 586 12.20 -22.66 -18.20
N LYS A 587 11.98 -21.39 -17.88
CA LYS A 587 12.86 -20.29 -18.25
C LYS A 587 12.97 -19.28 -17.11
N VAL A 588 14.15 -18.67 -17.01
CA VAL A 588 14.30 -17.42 -16.28
C VAL A 588 13.95 -16.27 -17.21
N ILE A 589 13.23 -15.27 -16.70
CA ILE A 589 13.01 -14.00 -17.42
C ILE A 589 14.12 -13.03 -16.98
N PRO A 590 15.11 -12.72 -17.83
CA PRO A 590 16.19 -11.80 -17.47
C PRO A 590 15.65 -10.38 -17.33
N GLY A 591 16.05 -9.68 -16.28
CA GLY A 591 15.67 -8.28 -16.02
C GLY A 591 14.43 -8.10 -15.15
N GLU A 592 13.63 -9.14 -14.95
CA GLU A 592 12.51 -9.14 -14.01
C GLU A 592 13.00 -9.54 -12.61
N SER A 593 13.14 -8.54 -11.73
CA SER A 593 13.67 -8.72 -10.37
C SER A 593 12.51 -8.86 -9.37
N VAL A 594 12.33 -10.05 -8.79
CA VAL A 594 11.33 -10.28 -7.73
C VAL A 594 11.89 -9.86 -6.36
N VAL A 595 13.19 -10.04 -6.16
CA VAL A 595 14.03 -9.52 -5.08
C VAL A 595 15.40 -9.19 -5.68
N PRO A 596 16.21 -8.28 -5.07
CA PRO A 596 17.39 -7.68 -5.72
C PRO A 596 18.41 -8.65 -6.31
N GLN A 597 18.44 -9.90 -5.83
CA GLN A 597 19.40 -10.92 -6.25
C GLN A 597 18.77 -12.12 -6.97
N HIS A 598 17.44 -12.28 -7.00
CA HIS A 598 16.80 -13.40 -7.69
C HIS A 598 16.04 -12.94 -8.94
N ASN A 599 16.20 -13.72 -10.01
CA ASN A 599 15.46 -13.57 -11.25
C ASN A 599 14.21 -14.46 -11.24
N LEU A 600 13.12 -13.99 -11.85
CA LEU A 600 11.87 -14.74 -11.93
C LEU A 600 12.05 -16.04 -12.74
N VAL A 601 11.74 -17.19 -12.12
CA VAL A 601 11.66 -18.50 -12.78
C VAL A 601 10.22 -18.79 -13.17
N VAL A 602 10.00 -19.05 -14.46
CA VAL A 602 8.68 -19.36 -15.03
C VAL A 602 8.71 -20.76 -15.62
N ALA A 603 7.75 -21.60 -15.21
CA ALA A 603 7.54 -22.93 -15.76
C ALA A 603 6.14 -23.02 -16.39
N ASP A 604 6.10 -23.37 -17.68
CA ASP A 604 4.87 -23.46 -18.46
C ASP A 604 4.37 -24.91 -18.47
N PHE A 605 3.10 -25.12 -18.10
CA PHE A 605 2.47 -26.44 -18.04
C PHE A 605 1.20 -26.52 -18.88
N ARG A 606 0.94 -27.70 -19.45
CA ARG A 606 -0.28 -28.04 -20.17
C ARG A 606 -0.93 -29.27 -19.55
N PHE A 607 -2.02 -29.03 -18.84
CA PHE A 607 -2.84 -30.09 -18.27
C PHE A 607 -4.10 -30.33 -19.10
N TRP A 608 -4.39 -31.61 -19.36
CA TRP A 608 -5.66 -32.03 -19.95
C TRP A 608 -6.66 -32.24 -18.82
N ILE A 609 -7.38 -31.18 -18.47
CA ILE A 609 -8.43 -31.27 -17.45
C ILE A 609 -9.68 -31.82 -18.14
N SER A 610 -9.93 -33.12 -18.00
CA SER A 610 -11.24 -33.69 -18.30
C SER A 610 -12.24 -33.16 -17.27
N THR A 611 -12.90 -32.05 -17.57
CA THR A 611 -14.08 -31.65 -16.81
C THR A 611 -15.18 -32.65 -17.09
N HIS A 612 -15.29 -33.70 -16.28
CA HIS A 612 -16.54 -34.43 -16.15
C HIS A 612 -17.53 -33.41 -15.58
N ARG A 613 -18.32 -32.79 -16.46
CA ARG A 613 -19.53 -32.08 -16.05
C ARG A 613 -20.39 -33.11 -15.34
N VAL A 614 -20.33 -33.13 -14.02
CA VAL A 614 -21.38 -33.72 -13.20
C VAL A 614 -22.64 -33.00 -13.65
N LYS A 615 -23.53 -33.71 -14.35
CA LYS A 615 -24.86 -33.19 -14.66
C LYS A 615 -25.49 -32.90 -13.30
N GLN A 616 -25.53 -31.64 -12.88
CA GLN A 616 -26.40 -31.23 -11.80
C GLN A 616 -27.80 -31.74 -12.17
N ALA A 617 -28.36 -32.60 -11.32
CA ALA A 617 -29.76 -32.97 -11.43
C ALA A 617 -30.55 -31.66 -11.46
N LYS A 618 -31.28 -31.40 -12.55
CA LYS A 618 -32.19 -30.26 -12.64
C LYS A 618 -33.10 -30.33 -11.43
N ILE A 619 -32.95 -29.41 -10.49
CA ILE A 619 -33.98 -29.17 -9.47
C ILE A 619 -35.20 -28.73 -10.26
N VAL A 620 -36.20 -29.62 -10.37
CA VAL A 620 -37.47 -29.31 -11.03
C VAL A 620 -38.13 -28.24 -10.18
N ARG A 621 -38.08 -26.99 -10.64
CA ARG A 621 -38.88 -25.90 -10.06
C ARG A 621 -40.33 -26.16 -10.42
N THR A 622 -41.14 -26.56 -9.45
CA THR A 622 -42.59 -26.71 -9.61
C THR A 622 -43.19 -25.34 -9.93
N LYS A 623 -43.81 -25.21 -11.11
CA LYS A 623 -44.43 -23.95 -11.56
C LYS A 623 -45.85 -23.87 -11.03
N TRP A 624 -46.01 -23.55 -9.75
CA TRP A 624 -47.31 -23.53 -9.05
C TRP A 624 -48.37 -22.66 -9.74
N TRP A 625 -47.95 -21.58 -10.41
CA TRP A 625 -48.80 -20.71 -11.23
C TRP A 625 -49.40 -21.39 -12.48
N LYS A 626 -49.01 -22.64 -12.76
CA LYS A 626 -49.60 -23.48 -13.81
C LYS A 626 -50.66 -24.47 -13.31
N LEU A 627 -50.91 -24.54 -12.00
CA LEU A 627 -52.02 -25.33 -11.45
C LEU A 627 -53.36 -24.75 -11.95
N LYS A 628 -54.26 -25.59 -12.44
CA LYS A 628 -55.56 -25.19 -12.99
C LYS A 628 -56.68 -26.09 -12.47
N GLY A 629 -57.91 -25.60 -12.49
CA GLY A 629 -59.10 -26.37 -12.12
C GLY A 629 -59.12 -26.77 -10.63
N GLN A 630 -59.66 -27.96 -10.35
CA GLN A 630 -59.92 -28.45 -8.98
C GLN A 630 -58.65 -28.53 -8.13
N THR A 631 -57.50 -28.85 -8.73
CA THR A 631 -56.21 -28.98 -8.04
C THR A 631 -55.71 -27.64 -7.49
N SER A 632 -55.97 -26.53 -8.19
CA SER A 632 -55.61 -25.19 -7.70
C SER A 632 -56.50 -24.75 -6.53
N LYS A 633 -57.77 -25.18 -6.49
CA LYS A 633 -58.68 -24.89 -5.37
C LYS A 633 -58.26 -25.63 -4.11
N VAL A 634 -58.00 -26.93 -4.23
CA VAL A 634 -57.53 -27.76 -3.10
C VAL A 634 -56.17 -27.28 -2.57
N PHE A 635 -55.25 -26.87 -3.44
CA PHE A 635 -53.97 -26.29 -3.04
C PHE A 635 -54.17 -24.98 -2.26
N ARG A 636 -55.05 -24.09 -2.75
CA ARG A 636 -55.35 -22.81 -2.09
C ARG A 636 -55.98 -23.00 -0.72
N GLU A 637 -56.96 -23.88 -0.60
CA GLU A 637 -57.64 -24.18 0.68
C GLU A 637 -56.67 -24.74 1.71
N ARG A 638 -55.77 -25.65 1.31
CA ARG A 638 -54.80 -26.25 2.24
C ARG A 638 -53.68 -25.30 2.66
N VAL A 639 -53.20 -24.45 1.76
CA VAL A 639 -52.22 -23.39 2.12
C VAL A 639 -52.84 -22.39 3.09
N PHE A 640 -54.13 -22.06 2.94
CA PHE A 640 -54.84 -21.19 3.88
C PHE A 640 -55.07 -21.84 5.25
N VAL A 641 -55.36 -23.15 5.30
CA VAL A 641 -55.59 -23.89 6.55
C VAL A 641 -54.28 -24.15 7.32
N GLU A 642 -53.19 -24.50 6.63
CA GLU A 642 -51.89 -24.76 7.26
C GLU A 642 -51.04 -23.50 7.50
N GLY A 643 -51.29 -22.44 6.72
CA GLY A 643 -50.59 -21.16 6.79
C GLY A 643 -51.47 -20.04 7.35
N ALA A 644 -52.27 -20.32 8.38
CA ALA A 644 -53.27 -19.41 8.92
C ALA A 644 -52.72 -17.98 9.12
N CYS A 645 -53.26 -17.02 8.36
CA CYS A 645 -53.21 -15.60 8.70
C CYS A 645 -54.08 -15.38 9.94
N SER A 646 -53.47 -15.26 11.11
CA SER A 646 -54.11 -14.57 12.24
C SER A 646 -53.89 -13.06 12.06
N GLU A 647 -54.92 -12.25 12.32
CA GLU A 647 -54.91 -10.79 12.08
C GLU A 647 -53.94 -9.99 12.99
N GLU A 648 -53.07 -10.64 13.79
CA GLU A 648 -52.21 -9.99 14.79
C GLU A 648 -50.71 -10.40 14.77
N GLU A 649 -50.07 -10.63 13.61
CA GLU A 649 -48.60 -10.79 13.56
C GLU A 649 -47.92 -10.10 12.35
N ASP A 650 -46.65 -9.69 12.56
CA ASP A 650 -45.71 -9.06 11.62
C ASP A 650 -45.66 -9.76 10.25
N ALA A 651 -45.73 -8.97 9.17
CA ALA A 651 -45.75 -9.43 7.79
C ALA A 651 -44.57 -10.35 7.43
N ASN A 652 -43.37 -10.12 7.99
CA ASN A 652 -42.20 -10.97 7.72
C ASN A 652 -42.36 -12.37 8.32
N ILE A 653 -42.95 -12.47 9.51
CA ILE A 653 -43.21 -13.75 10.18
C ILE A 653 -44.28 -14.55 9.41
N MET A 654 -45.30 -13.85 8.90
CA MET A 654 -46.31 -14.44 8.02
C MET A 654 -45.67 -15.03 6.75
N TRP A 655 -44.77 -14.29 6.08
CA TRP A 655 -44.09 -14.76 4.87
C TRP A 655 -43.20 -15.99 5.11
N VAL A 656 -42.51 -16.04 6.26
CA VAL A 656 -41.68 -17.19 6.64
C VAL A 656 -42.53 -18.42 6.94
N LYS A 657 -43.63 -18.28 7.69
CA LYS A 657 -44.57 -19.38 7.97
C LYS A 657 -45.18 -19.94 6.67
N MET A 658 -45.55 -19.06 5.74
CA MET A 658 -46.05 -19.43 4.41
C MET A 658 -45.01 -20.22 3.60
N ALA A 659 -43.75 -19.76 3.57
CA ALA A 659 -42.67 -20.44 2.86
C ALA A 659 -42.36 -21.84 3.42
N LEU A 660 -42.42 -22.00 4.75
CA LEU A 660 -42.21 -23.28 5.42
C LEU A 660 -43.36 -24.27 5.18
N ALA A 661 -44.61 -23.81 5.16
CA ALA A 661 -45.76 -24.64 4.82
C ALA A 661 -45.67 -25.17 3.37
N LEU A 662 -45.32 -24.29 2.43
CA LEU A 662 -45.07 -24.65 1.03
C LEU A 662 -43.91 -25.65 0.87
N GLY A 663 -42.87 -25.53 1.68
CA GLY A 663 -41.73 -26.45 1.72
C GLY A 663 -42.12 -27.88 2.16
N ARG A 664 -42.92 -28.00 3.24
CA ARG A 664 -43.40 -29.30 3.74
C ARG A 664 -44.33 -30.00 2.76
N TRP A 665 -45.19 -29.24 2.08
CA TRP A 665 -46.11 -29.77 1.08
C TRP A 665 -45.39 -30.32 -0.15
N ARG A 666 -44.34 -29.64 -0.60
CA ARG A 666 -43.48 -30.14 -1.68
C ARG A 666 -42.91 -31.53 -1.37
N GLN A 667 -42.63 -31.83 -0.10
CA GLN A 667 -42.06 -33.10 0.33
C GLN A 667 -43.11 -34.21 0.36
N ARG A 668 -44.35 -33.92 0.80
CA ARG A 668 -45.47 -34.89 0.85
C ARG A 668 -46.13 -35.22 -0.49
N CYS A 669 -45.92 -34.42 -1.54
CA CYS A 669 -46.39 -34.72 -2.90
C CYS A 669 -45.38 -35.48 -3.76
N LEU A 670 -44.17 -35.70 -3.23
CA LEU A 670 -43.11 -36.48 -3.88
C LEU A 670 -43.02 -37.93 -3.35
N GLU A 671 -43.84 -38.26 -2.34
CA GLU A 671 -44.25 -39.60 -1.94
C GLU A 671 -45.63 -39.90 -2.56
#